data_AF-A0A7Y7NWS8-F1
#
_entry.id   AF-A0A7Y7NWS8-F1
#
_cell.length_a   1.000
_cell.length_b   1.000
_cell.length_c   1.000
_cell.angle_alpha   90.00
_cell.angle_beta   90.00
_cell.angle_gamma   90.00
#
_symmetry.space_group_name_H-M   'P 1'
#
loop_
_entity.id
_entity.type
_entity.pdbx_description
1 polymer ?
#
loop_
_entity_poly.entity_id
_entity_poly.type
_entity_poly.pdbx_seq_one_letter_code
_entity_poly.pdbx_strand_id
1 'polypeptide(L)'
;MNDLSLQEYIQASKTAVAANKAKGNKHAEILTQLYSEPNRFIDEILQNAEDAYHRNPKSNGDKTIRFCLFNDRLEIFHNGKPFDVNDLKSITTFANTTKNKTNEINLIGKFGIGFKSVFGICTEPEIHSGGFHFKIKDYEVLEESKPAIINGFTTLFVLPFKKENSTAIFKNVKKGLANLNSSYLLFLNEICKIEVFVNEKNILNISKSTENIEAQIKKVHISYTNFKKENENFLVLFKNKALPFSAIEIAFKLEKEEIVPIHNPTVFVYFPTKHYSDLNFIIHGSYTTTPTREFIPFDKSKTPENLAMIEETASLLCSNLRKLKNLNYLKLSFYEVLPIISAKAKLNSSYHIYEVFYNSVLKTLKEKNLLPTIDGHFSNPKESIIAETETLSDFLQSKDLEVLFGKKNWLHKEINRENHPAFFEFLTNQLGVKVIDINNFGFRLAVNSGFLKTKKDSWFIKFYGLLSKNPQLWNKENESSHFSLRKTPILLNHKNQLIPLFDKDGNLNIILTKSLTRKGNRIKTSLFDTVEVQTLFKELIENIHLEQSIDLFKSNKADAFENDDEWEAEIEPNAAPIDYEETNQSISKSNKKTSFAEISGISNQIGSLLQSITPETKSKIAIWSEAYIFKVLKSEYGNDESIIIKKQNSEGLDFAVLKNNEIVKYVSIVSKALFEREFKISKQQIEAAVEFFQMKKQELHWFYCVSNAGTTNVRIFKFNKIIERLLNNSLNLGELRITV
;
A
#
# COMPACT_ATOMS: atom_id res chain seq x y z
N MET A 1 54.38 -41.25 -13.23
CA MET A 1 55.01 -41.10 -11.91
C MET A 1 54.33 -42.12 -11.01
N ASN A 2 55.08 -43.06 -10.44
CA ASN A 2 54.50 -44.08 -9.56
C ASN A 2 53.89 -43.41 -8.32
N ASP A 3 52.65 -43.74 -8.01
CA ASP A 3 52.01 -43.33 -6.76
C ASP A 3 52.76 -44.02 -5.61
N LEU A 4 53.40 -43.22 -4.76
CA LEU A 4 54.08 -43.68 -3.56
C LEU A 4 53.04 -44.26 -2.59
N SER A 5 53.34 -45.41 -1.99
CA SER A 5 52.60 -46.03 -0.89
C SER A 5 52.61 -45.14 0.36
N LEU A 6 51.67 -45.36 1.30
CA LEU A 6 51.63 -44.63 2.58
C LEU A 6 52.97 -44.69 3.32
N GLN A 7 53.66 -45.84 3.27
CA GLN A 7 54.98 -46.03 3.88
C GLN A 7 56.05 -45.11 3.27
N GLU A 8 56.02 -44.92 1.95
CA GLU A 8 56.93 -44.01 1.27
C GLU A 8 56.64 -42.53 1.61
N TYR A 9 55.37 -42.15 1.81
CA TYR A 9 55.00 -40.81 2.31
C TYR A 9 55.41 -40.58 3.76
N ILE A 10 55.25 -41.59 4.62
CA ILE A 10 55.74 -41.54 6.00
C ILE A 10 57.24 -41.26 6.00
N GLN A 11 58.01 -41.98 5.18
CA GLN A 11 59.46 -41.79 5.09
C GLN A 11 59.85 -40.42 4.51
N ALA A 12 59.13 -39.94 3.49
CA ALA A 12 59.33 -38.62 2.91
C ALA A 12 59.03 -37.50 3.93
N SER A 13 57.94 -37.62 4.70
CA SER A 13 57.58 -36.64 5.73
C SER A 13 58.65 -36.54 6.82
N LYS A 14 59.13 -37.68 7.35
CA LYS A 14 60.22 -37.72 8.35
C LYS A 14 61.50 -37.03 7.85
N THR A 15 61.84 -37.22 6.57
CA THR A 15 63.02 -36.59 5.95
C THR A 15 62.83 -35.07 5.82
N ALA A 16 61.66 -34.62 5.40
CA ALA A 16 61.33 -33.20 5.28
C ALA A 16 61.37 -32.47 6.64
N VAL A 17 60.82 -33.08 7.69
CA VAL A 17 60.82 -32.51 9.05
C VAL A 17 62.22 -32.42 9.63
N ALA A 18 63.06 -33.45 9.43
CA ALA A 18 64.45 -33.42 9.85
C ALA A 18 65.22 -32.26 9.18
N ALA A 19 64.97 -32.01 7.88
CA ALA A 19 65.53 -30.89 7.15
C ALA A 19 65.00 -29.52 7.62
N ASN A 20 63.72 -29.43 8.03
CA ASN A 20 63.12 -28.20 8.55
C ASN A 20 63.59 -27.86 9.98
N LYS A 21 63.70 -28.86 10.86
CA LYS A 21 64.28 -28.70 12.20
C LYS A 21 65.73 -28.22 12.14
N ALA A 22 66.51 -28.73 11.19
CA ALA A 22 67.88 -28.27 10.93
C ALA A 22 67.97 -26.79 10.47
N LYS A 23 66.86 -26.20 9.98
CA LYS A 23 66.77 -24.80 9.53
C LYS A 23 66.14 -23.83 10.56
N GLY A 24 65.92 -24.26 11.80
CA GLY A 24 65.47 -23.38 12.89
C GLY A 24 63.95 -23.27 13.10
N ASN A 25 63.15 -24.18 12.52
CA ASN A 25 61.74 -24.41 12.87
C ASN A 25 60.79 -23.18 12.89
N LYS A 26 60.84 -22.34 11.86
CA LYS A 26 60.00 -21.11 11.72
C LYS A 26 58.49 -21.34 11.67
N HIS A 27 58.02 -22.56 11.41
CA HIS A 27 56.61 -22.86 11.19
C HIS A 27 55.77 -22.87 12.50
N ALA A 28 56.36 -23.27 13.62
CA ALA A 28 55.68 -23.30 14.91
C ALA A 28 55.32 -21.89 15.43
N GLU A 29 56.18 -20.89 15.22
CA GLU A 29 55.96 -19.50 15.62
C GLU A 29 54.80 -18.85 14.84
N ILE A 30 54.70 -19.13 13.53
CA ILE A 30 53.62 -18.65 12.66
C ILE A 30 52.26 -19.23 13.10
N LEU A 31 52.20 -20.52 13.45
CA LEU A 31 50.98 -21.16 13.93
C LEU A 31 50.55 -20.60 15.31
N THR A 32 51.52 -20.29 16.18
CA THR A 32 51.24 -19.70 17.50
C THR A 32 50.66 -18.28 17.39
N GLN A 33 51.02 -17.52 16.36
CA GLN A 33 50.47 -16.17 16.11
C GLN A 33 49.11 -16.18 15.37
N LEU A 34 48.79 -17.23 14.60
CA LEU A 34 47.58 -17.31 13.78
C LEU A 34 46.34 -17.87 14.51
N TYR A 35 46.52 -18.63 15.60
CA TYR A 35 45.43 -19.32 16.30
C TYR A 35 45.28 -18.85 17.75
N SER A 36 44.92 -17.57 17.93
CA SER A 36 44.53 -17.01 19.24
C SER A 36 43.16 -17.51 19.73
N GLU A 37 42.31 -18.00 18.83
CA GLU A 37 40.95 -18.48 19.13
C GLU A 37 40.88 -20.02 19.07
N PRO A 38 40.68 -20.71 20.21
CA PRO A 38 40.80 -22.17 20.30
C PRO A 38 39.73 -22.96 19.54
N ASN A 39 38.62 -22.32 19.14
CA ASN A 39 37.50 -22.99 18.46
C ASN A 39 37.47 -22.78 16.94
N ARG A 40 38.41 -22.01 16.39
CA ARG A 40 38.48 -21.73 14.95
C ARG A 40 38.57 -22.98 14.08
N PHE A 41 39.19 -24.03 14.60
CA PHE A 41 39.33 -25.30 13.87
C PHE A 41 37.97 -25.90 13.47
N ILE A 42 36.87 -25.57 14.16
CA ILE A 42 35.54 -26.07 13.82
C ILE A 42 35.14 -25.59 12.41
N ASP A 43 35.31 -24.30 12.11
CA ASP A 43 35.02 -23.72 10.80
C ASP A 43 35.91 -24.33 9.71
N GLU A 44 37.19 -24.54 10.01
CA GLU A 44 38.16 -25.13 9.07
C GLU A 44 37.82 -26.61 8.77
N ILE A 45 37.41 -27.38 9.77
CA ILE A 45 36.97 -28.76 9.58
C ILE A 45 35.65 -28.82 8.80
N LEU A 46 34.71 -27.92 9.06
CA LEU A 46 33.47 -27.83 8.29
C LEU A 46 33.75 -27.52 6.81
N GLN A 47 34.66 -26.58 6.52
CA GLN A 47 35.12 -26.28 5.15
C GLN A 47 35.78 -27.49 4.48
N ASN A 48 36.69 -28.17 5.17
CA ASN A 48 37.34 -29.36 4.62
C ASN A 48 36.33 -30.48 4.30
N ALA A 49 35.32 -30.65 5.15
CA ALA A 49 34.25 -31.61 4.91
C ALA A 49 33.36 -31.19 3.72
N GLU A 50 33.01 -29.91 3.61
CA GLU A 50 32.26 -29.34 2.48
C GLU A 50 32.99 -29.62 1.15
N ASP A 51 34.29 -29.31 1.08
CA ASP A 51 35.13 -29.58 -0.08
C ASP A 51 35.21 -31.09 -0.40
N ALA A 52 35.30 -31.93 0.63
CA ALA A 52 35.30 -33.38 0.46
C ALA A 52 33.96 -33.88 -0.13
N TYR A 53 32.82 -33.32 0.28
CA TYR A 53 31.53 -33.66 -0.33
C TYR A 53 31.43 -33.16 -1.77
N HIS A 54 31.92 -31.95 -2.06
CA HIS A 54 31.93 -31.40 -3.41
C HIS A 54 32.73 -32.26 -4.39
N ARG A 55 33.86 -32.82 -3.94
CA ARG A 55 34.67 -33.79 -4.70
C ARG A 55 34.05 -35.19 -4.79
N ASN A 56 32.91 -35.45 -4.14
CA ASN A 56 32.18 -36.72 -4.18
C ASN A 56 30.68 -36.54 -4.54
N PRO A 57 30.37 -36.02 -5.74
CA PRO A 57 28.99 -35.71 -6.14
C PRO A 57 28.09 -36.95 -6.29
N LYS A 58 28.69 -38.16 -6.40
CA LYS A 58 27.99 -39.44 -6.48
C LYS A 58 27.63 -40.03 -5.12
N SER A 59 27.95 -39.35 -4.01
CA SER A 59 27.53 -39.77 -2.68
C SER A 59 26.00 -39.63 -2.55
N ASN A 60 25.28 -40.75 -2.69
CA ASN A 60 23.83 -40.83 -2.45
C ASN A 60 23.48 -40.92 -0.94
N GLY A 61 24.41 -40.57 -0.07
CA GLY A 61 24.27 -40.65 1.39
C GLY A 61 23.88 -39.32 2.03
N ASP A 62 23.48 -39.37 3.31
CA ASP A 62 23.22 -38.19 4.13
C ASP A 62 24.53 -37.37 4.25
N LYS A 63 24.53 -36.13 3.73
CA LYS A 63 25.68 -35.20 3.73
C LYS A 63 25.82 -34.55 5.12
N THR A 64 26.07 -35.42 6.09
CA THR A 64 26.17 -35.12 7.51
C THR A 64 27.62 -34.98 7.95
N ILE A 65 27.88 -34.03 8.85
CA ILE A 65 29.07 -34.02 9.69
C ILE A 65 28.66 -34.21 11.14
N ARG A 66 29.33 -35.11 11.86
CA ARG A 66 29.04 -35.45 13.25
C ARG A 66 30.25 -35.19 14.12
N PHE A 67 30.05 -34.41 15.17
CA PHE A 67 31.03 -34.16 16.23
C PHE A 67 30.67 -34.98 17.47
N CYS A 68 31.58 -35.80 17.97
CA CYS A 68 31.44 -36.57 19.19
C CYS A 68 32.51 -36.13 20.19
N LEU A 69 32.10 -35.31 21.16
CA LEU A 69 32.97 -34.75 22.18
C LEU A 69 33.00 -35.65 23.42
N PHE A 70 34.20 -36.12 23.78
CA PHE A 70 34.49 -36.85 25.01
C PHE A 70 35.40 -36.02 25.92
N ASN A 71 35.54 -36.42 27.19
CA ASN A 71 36.36 -35.69 28.15
C ASN A 71 37.83 -35.56 27.73
N ASP A 72 38.34 -36.51 26.94
CA ASP A 72 39.76 -36.62 26.57
C ASP A 72 40.05 -36.42 25.08
N ARG A 73 39.02 -36.35 24.23
CA ARG A 73 39.18 -36.23 22.77
C ARG A 73 37.93 -35.67 22.09
N LEU A 74 38.10 -35.21 20.87
CA LEU A 74 37.02 -34.92 19.93
C LEU A 74 37.12 -35.86 18.74
N GLU A 75 36.04 -36.57 18.41
CA GLU A 75 35.91 -37.37 17.20
C GLU A 75 35.01 -36.64 16.20
N ILE A 76 35.37 -36.66 14.91
CA ILE A 76 34.64 -35.96 13.85
C ILE A 76 34.45 -36.90 12.66
N PHE A 77 33.20 -37.12 12.26
CA PHE A 77 32.83 -38.04 11.19
C PHE A 77 32.18 -37.30 10.01
N HIS A 78 32.51 -37.67 8.78
CA HIS A 78 31.79 -37.21 7.59
C HIS A 78 31.85 -38.25 6.44
N ASN A 79 30.95 -38.10 5.47
CA ASN A 79 30.75 -39.00 4.31
C ASN A 79 31.26 -38.41 2.99
N GLY A 80 32.21 -37.47 3.08
CA GLY A 80 32.83 -36.86 1.90
C GLY A 80 33.67 -37.87 1.12
N LYS A 81 34.35 -37.41 0.05
CA LYS A 81 35.36 -38.22 -0.64
C LYS A 81 36.36 -38.79 0.37
N PRO A 82 36.60 -40.12 0.40
CA PRO A 82 37.70 -40.68 1.17
C PRO A 82 39.04 -40.05 0.76
N PHE A 83 39.99 -39.98 1.69
CA PHE A 83 41.32 -39.43 1.42
C PHE A 83 41.99 -40.15 0.26
N ASP A 84 42.66 -39.37 -0.58
CA ASP A 84 43.59 -39.87 -1.58
C ASP A 84 45.03 -39.41 -1.31
N VAL A 85 45.96 -39.82 -2.18
CA VAL A 85 47.38 -39.47 -2.07
C VAL A 85 47.61 -37.95 -2.15
N ASN A 86 46.78 -37.20 -2.87
CA ASN A 86 46.90 -35.75 -2.93
C ASN A 86 46.45 -35.09 -1.64
N ASP A 87 45.43 -35.64 -0.99
CA ASP A 87 45.00 -35.20 0.34
C ASP A 87 46.10 -35.42 1.38
N LEU A 88 46.83 -36.54 1.33
CA LEU A 88 48.02 -36.79 2.16
C LEU A 88 49.12 -35.74 1.95
N LYS A 89 49.44 -35.40 0.69
CA LYS A 89 50.44 -34.36 0.39
C LYS A 89 50.00 -33.00 0.91
N SER A 90 48.75 -32.63 0.65
CA SER A 90 48.19 -31.34 1.03
C SER A 90 48.13 -31.16 2.54
N ILE A 91 47.77 -32.20 3.28
CA ILE A 91 47.68 -32.12 4.73
C ILE A 91 49.06 -32.07 5.40
N THR A 92 50.16 -32.47 4.75
CA THR A 92 51.51 -32.45 5.34
C THR A 92 52.45 -31.36 4.85
N THR A 93 52.09 -30.59 3.82
CA THR A 93 53.00 -29.61 3.22
C THR A 93 52.78 -28.21 3.81
N PHE A 94 53.84 -27.59 4.32
CA PHE A 94 53.88 -26.13 4.54
C PHE A 94 54.31 -25.44 3.24
N ALA A 95 53.57 -24.43 2.78
CA ALA A 95 53.94 -23.71 1.55
C ALA A 95 55.35 -23.07 1.69
N ASN A 96 56.18 -23.20 0.64
CA ASN A 96 57.43 -22.45 0.49
C ASN A 96 57.11 -20.95 0.41
N THR A 97 57.44 -20.19 1.45
CA THR A 97 57.24 -18.73 1.54
C THR A 97 58.26 -17.92 0.71
N THR A 98 58.99 -18.55 -0.20
CA THR A 98 60.20 -17.99 -0.86
C THR A 98 60.03 -17.50 -2.30
N LYS A 99 58.85 -17.04 -2.73
CA LYS A 99 58.72 -16.32 -4.03
C LYS A 99 57.98 -14.98 -3.90
N ASN A 100 58.79 -13.93 -3.87
CA ASN A 100 58.58 -12.56 -4.40
C ASN A 100 57.31 -11.78 -4.03
N LYS A 101 57.47 -10.81 -3.11
CA LYS A 101 57.08 -9.37 -3.19
C LYS A 101 55.78 -8.93 -3.91
N THR A 102 54.71 -9.70 -3.91
CA THR A 102 53.36 -9.19 -4.23
C THR A 102 52.30 -9.76 -3.28
N ASN A 103 51.77 -8.89 -2.41
CA ASN A 103 50.53 -8.99 -1.60
C ASN A 103 50.28 -10.30 -0.82
N GLU A 104 50.75 -10.30 0.43
CA GLU A 104 50.64 -11.35 1.47
C GLU A 104 49.21 -11.56 2.02
N ILE A 105 48.18 -11.69 1.18
CA ILE A 105 46.78 -11.85 1.64
C ILE A 105 46.17 -13.19 1.20
N ASN A 106 46.84 -13.97 0.33
CA ASN A 106 46.29 -15.18 -0.31
C ASN A 106 46.81 -16.53 0.24
N LEU A 107 47.08 -16.64 1.54
CA LEU A 107 47.63 -17.88 2.12
C LEU A 107 46.61 -18.85 2.71
N ILE A 108 45.35 -18.45 2.91
CA ILE A 108 44.36 -19.28 3.64
C ILE A 108 43.34 -19.87 2.67
N GLY A 109 43.13 -21.19 2.76
CA GLY A 109 42.16 -21.96 1.96
C GLY A 109 42.74 -22.85 0.85
N LYS A 110 44.05 -22.78 0.55
CA LYS A 110 44.65 -23.58 -0.55
C LYS A 110 45.79 -24.54 -0.18
N PHE A 111 46.23 -24.58 1.08
CA PHE A 111 47.54 -25.19 1.40
C PHE A 111 47.60 -25.97 2.73
N GLY A 112 46.49 -26.52 3.22
CA GLY A 112 46.51 -27.36 4.44
C GLY A 112 46.81 -26.61 5.76
N ILE A 113 47.06 -25.30 5.71
CA ILE A 113 47.27 -24.42 6.88
C ILE A 113 46.01 -24.43 7.78
N GLY A 114 44.81 -24.39 7.19
CA GLY A 114 43.54 -24.41 7.94
C GLY A 114 43.40 -25.60 8.89
N PHE A 115 43.75 -26.79 8.42
CA PHE A 115 43.74 -28.01 9.27
C PHE A 115 44.70 -27.91 10.46
N LYS A 116 45.82 -27.19 10.35
CA LYS A 116 46.79 -27.07 11.45
C LYS A 116 46.23 -26.37 12.69
N SER A 117 45.10 -25.68 12.58
CA SER A 117 44.38 -25.14 13.73
C SER A 117 44.00 -26.20 14.78
N VAL A 118 43.85 -27.48 14.41
CA VAL A 118 43.56 -28.58 15.36
C VAL A 118 44.67 -28.76 16.40
N PHE A 119 45.91 -28.42 16.07
CA PHE A 119 47.03 -28.48 17.01
C PHE A 119 46.93 -27.47 18.17
N GLY A 120 45.96 -26.55 18.13
CA GLY A 120 45.56 -25.76 19.29
C GLY A 120 45.07 -26.65 20.44
N ILE A 121 44.35 -27.73 20.12
CA ILE A 121 43.68 -28.61 21.09
C ILE A 121 44.27 -30.02 21.21
N CYS A 122 45.02 -30.50 20.20
CA CYS A 122 45.66 -31.82 20.20
C CYS A 122 47.15 -31.76 19.84
N THR A 123 47.93 -32.79 20.17
CA THR A 123 49.34 -32.93 19.71
C THR A 123 49.50 -33.91 18.56
N GLU A 124 48.65 -34.93 18.50
CA GLU A 124 48.74 -36.03 17.53
C GLU A 124 47.35 -36.31 16.94
N PRO A 125 46.83 -35.46 16.03
CA PRO A 125 45.57 -35.76 15.36
C PRO A 125 45.70 -37.05 14.54
N GLU A 126 44.71 -37.94 14.66
CA GLU A 126 44.60 -39.17 13.89
C GLU A 126 43.53 -39.03 12.81
N ILE A 127 43.81 -39.56 11.63
CA ILE A 127 42.91 -39.56 10.48
C ILE A 127 42.75 -40.99 9.99
N HIS A 128 41.50 -41.43 9.88
CA HIS A 128 41.11 -42.71 9.34
C HIS A 128 40.12 -42.48 8.19
N SER A 129 40.55 -42.73 6.96
CA SER A 129 39.72 -42.48 5.78
C SER A 129 40.08 -43.42 4.65
N GLY A 130 39.10 -44.18 4.15
CA GLY A 130 39.35 -45.24 3.19
C GLY A 130 40.42 -46.23 3.69
N GLY A 131 41.47 -46.44 2.90
CA GLY A 131 42.61 -47.30 3.27
C GLY A 131 43.72 -46.59 4.05
N PHE A 132 43.58 -45.31 4.38
CA PHE A 132 44.61 -44.54 5.07
C PHE A 132 44.29 -44.40 6.56
N HIS A 133 45.22 -44.84 7.41
CA HIS A 133 45.15 -44.75 8.86
C HIS A 133 46.48 -44.23 9.39
N PHE A 134 46.49 -42.97 9.80
CA PHE A 134 47.73 -42.31 10.19
C PHE A 134 47.47 -41.23 11.22
N LYS A 135 48.52 -40.85 11.94
CA LYS A 135 48.55 -39.69 12.82
C LYS A 135 49.60 -38.69 12.36
N ILE A 136 49.39 -37.42 12.68
CA ILE A 136 50.32 -36.34 12.34
C ILE A 136 51.03 -35.87 13.61
N LYS A 137 52.35 -35.95 13.65
CA LYS A 137 53.20 -35.37 14.71
C LYS A 137 53.98 -34.16 14.20
N ASP A 138 54.44 -33.32 15.12
CA ASP A 138 55.26 -32.14 14.80
C ASP A 138 54.69 -31.30 13.63
N TYR A 139 53.36 -31.20 13.57
CA TYR A 139 52.59 -30.56 12.51
C TYR A 139 52.68 -31.19 11.11
N GLU A 140 53.68 -32.00 10.76
CA GLU A 140 53.88 -32.49 9.37
C GLU A 140 54.30 -33.97 9.25
N VAL A 141 54.79 -34.61 10.31
CA VAL A 141 55.27 -36.00 10.29
C VAL A 141 54.09 -36.96 10.27
N LEU A 142 54.00 -37.83 9.27
CA LEU A 142 53.04 -38.93 9.28
C LEU A 142 53.62 -40.13 10.04
N GLU A 143 52.80 -40.75 10.87
CA GLU A 143 53.04 -42.08 11.43
C GLU A 143 51.82 -42.96 11.20
N GLU A 144 52.03 -44.24 10.90
CA GLU A 144 50.94 -45.20 10.74
C GLU A 144 50.17 -45.36 12.06
N SER A 145 48.85 -45.38 11.97
CA SER A 145 47.94 -45.68 13.10
C SER A 145 47.18 -46.96 12.80
N LYS A 146 46.73 -47.64 13.85
CA LYS A 146 45.87 -48.83 13.67
C LYS A 146 44.53 -48.40 13.06
N PRO A 147 43.92 -49.20 12.18
CA PRO A 147 42.58 -48.92 11.69
C PRO A 147 41.59 -48.69 12.84
N ALA A 148 40.82 -47.62 12.75
CA ALA A 148 39.76 -47.29 13.71
C ALA A 148 38.38 -47.58 13.13
N ILE A 149 37.38 -47.76 13.99
CA ILE A 149 36.00 -47.99 13.59
C ILE A 149 35.39 -46.66 13.12
N ILE A 150 35.07 -46.56 11.83
CA ILE A 150 34.53 -45.34 11.22
C ILE A 150 32.99 -45.29 11.19
N ASN A 151 32.30 -46.23 11.85
CA ASN A 151 30.83 -46.23 12.09
C ASN A 151 29.96 -45.97 10.85
N GLY A 152 30.33 -46.56 9.70
CA GLY A 152 29.60 -46.38 8.44
C GLY A 152 29.88 -45.04 7.73
N PHE A 153 30.76 -44.20 8.29
CA PHE A 153 31.26 -43.01 7.62
C PHE A 153 32.46 -43.29 6.72
N THR A 154 32.84 -42.34 5.87
CA THR A 154 34.02 -42.47 5.00
C THR A 154 35.30 -41.96 5.64
N THR A 155 35.18 -41.00 6.56
CA THR A 155 36.31 -40.35 7.24
C THR A 155 36.00 -40.12 8.71
N LEU A 156 37.00 -40.41 9.57
CA LEU A 156 37.05 -40.12 10.99
C LEU A 156 38.33 -39.34 11.30
N PHE A 157 38.17 -38.17 11.93
CA PHE A 157 39.25 -37.47 12.63
C PHE A 157 39.14 -37.75 14.13
N VAL A 158 40.23 -38.20 14.75
CA VAL A 158 40.35 -38.30 16.22
C VAL A 158 41.33 -37.24 16.68
N LEU A 159 40.90 -36.35 17.57
CA LEU A 159 41.70 -35.26 18.12
C LEU A 159 41.87 -35.47 19.63
N PRO A 160 42.88 -36.25 20.08
CA PRO A 160 43.17 -36.42 21.51
C PRO A 160 43.61 -35.10 22.14
N PHE A 161 43.00 -34.72 23.26
CA PHE A 161 43.33 -33.46 23.92
C PHE A 161 44.71 -33.50 24.55
N LYS A 162 45.38 -32.33 24.55
CA LYS A 162 46.65 -32.14 25.27
C LYS A 162 46.46 -32.47 26.75
N LYS A 163 47.30 -33.35 27.29
CA LYS A 163 47.14 -33.88 28.66
C LYS A 163 47.24 -32.77 29.70
N GLU A 164 48.13 -31.81 29.50
CA GLU A 164 48.39 -30.71 30.44
C GLU A 164 47.18 -29.78 30.65
N ASN A 165 46.21 -29.73 29.73
CA ASN A 165 45.07 -28.81 29.78
C ASN A 165 43.73 -29.42 29.32
N SER A 166 43.60 -30.76 29.35
CA SER A 166 42.47 -31.49 28.78
C SER A 166 41.09 -30.97 29.25
N THR A 167 40.90 -30.72 30.55
CA THR A 167 39.65 -30.18 31.10
C THR A 167 39.29 -28.79 30.56
N ALA A 168 40.28 -27.90 30.39
CA ALA A 168 40.07 -26.56 29.86
C ALA A 168 39.74 -26.62 28.36
N ILE A 169 40.45 -27.48 27.62
CA ILE A 169 40.20 -27.74 26.20
C ILE A 169 38.79 -28.28 26.00
N PHE A 170 38.37 -29.30 26.76
CA PHE A 170 37.02 -29.85 26.73
C PHE A 170 35.95 -28.76 26.91
N LYS A 171 36.11 -27.90 27.93
CA LYS A 171 35.16 -26.80 28.20
C LYS A 171 35.09 -25.82 27.03
N ASN A 172 36.23 -25.46 26.44
CA ASN A 172 36.30 -24.52 25.32
C ASN A 172 35.69 -25.10 24.05
N VAL A 173 36.01 -26.35 23.70
CA VAL A 173 35.46 -27.06 22.55
C VAL A 173 33.95 -27.27 22.72
N LYS A 174 33.51 -27.68 23.91
CA LYS A 174 32.07 -27.80 24.23
C LYS A 174 31.34 -26.48 23.99
N LYS A 175 31.91 -25.36 24.45
CA LYS A 175 31.36 -24.03 24.23
C LYS A 175 31.33 -23.67 22.73
N GLY A 176 32.39 -23.98 21.99
CA GLY A 176 32.47 -23.75 20.54
C GLY A 176 31.39 -24.51 19.77
N LEU A 177 31.25 -25.82 20.03
CA LEU A 177 30.25 -26.66 19.39
C LEU A 177 28.81 -26.27 19.79
N ALA A 178 28.59 -25.85 21.05
CA ALA A 178 27.29 -25.37 21.49
C ALA A 178 26.90 -24.01 20.88
N ASN A 179 27.88 -23.21 20.43
CA ASN A 179 27.66 -21.93 19.77
C ASN A 179 27.33 -22.05 18.28
N LEU A 180 27.47 -23.24 17.69
CA LEU A 180 26.97 -23.50 16.34
C LEU A 180 25.47 -23.20 16.31
N ASN A 181 25.05 -22.46 15.29
CA ASN A 181 23.68 -22.00 15.10
C ASN A 181 23.24 -22.21 13.63
N SER A 182 21.99 -21.88 13.32
CA SER A 182 21.38 -22.04 11.99
C SER A 182 22.24 -21.47 10.85
N SER A 183 22.92 -20.35 11.07
CA SER A 183 23.68 -19.65 10.02
C SER A 183 24.86 -20.46 9.46
N TYR A 184 25.35 -21.46 10.18
CA TYR A 184 26.48 -22.31 9.75
C TYR A 184 26.16 -23.20 8.54
N LEU A 185 24.89 -23.49 8.27
CA LEU A 185 24.50 -24.21 7.06
C LEU A 185 24.02 -23.28 5.93
N LEU A 186 23.78 -21.99 6.21
CA LEU A 186 23.04 -21.10 5.31
C LEU A 186 23.63 -21.05 3.89
N PHE A 187 24.95 -20.94 3.78
CA PHE A 187 25.68 -20.80 2.50
C PHE A 187 26.52 -22.02 2.10
N LEU A 188 26.45 -23.12 2.86
CA LEU A 188 27.05 -24.39 2.42
C LEU A 188 26.20 -25.02 1.31
N ASN A 189 26.83 -25.56 0.28
CA ASN A 189 26.16 -26.18 -0.85
C ASN A 189 25.97 -27.69 -0.68
N GLU A 190 26.91 -28.34 0.01
CA GLU A 190 26.98 -29.78 0.10
C GLU A 190 26.48 -30.29 1.45
N ILE A 191 27.07 -29.83 2.57
CA ILE A 191 26.67 -30.26 3.91
C ILE A 191 25.23 -29.81 4.18
N CYS A 192 24.36 -30.77 4.46
CA CYS A 192 22.97 -30.52 4.81
C CYS A 192 22.65 -30.78 6.28
N LYS A 193 23.57 -31.38 7.05
CA LYS A 193 23.33 -31.72 8.46
C LYS A 193 24.59 -31.63 9.33
N ILE A 194 24.45 -31.04 10.51
CA ILE A 194 25.47 -31.02 11.57
C ILE A 194 24.87 -31.66 12.81
N GLU A 195 25.56 -32.65 13.39
CA GLU A 195 25.17 -33.29 14.64
C GLU A 195 26.28 -33.14 15.68
N VAL A 196 25.92 -32.81 16.92
CA VAL A 196 26.87 -32.75 18.04
C VAL A 196 26.41 -33.62 19.19
N PHE A 197 27.29 -34.51 19.60
CA PHE A 197 27.15 -35.37 20.76
C PHE A 197 28.20 -34.99 21.81
N VAL A 198 27.79 -34.88 23.07
CA VAL A 198 28.70 -34.69 24.21
C VAL A 198 28.48 -35.84 25.17
N ASN A 199 29.52 -36.64 25.40
CA ASN A 199 29.45 -37.88 26.19
C ASN A 199 28.23 -38.73 25.75
N GLU A 200 28.17 -39.01 24.44
CA GLU A 200 27.12 -39.81 23.76
C GLU A 200 25.71 -39.22 23.75
N LYS A 201 25.49 -38.08 24.43
CA LYS A 201 24.20 -37.39 24.42
C LYS A 201 24.16 -36.39 23.26
N ASN A 202 23.18 -36.54 22.36
CA ASN A 202 22.94 -35.56 21.31
C ASN A 202 22.47 -34.23 21.95
N ILE A 203 23.27 -33.17 21.77
CA ILE A 203 22.95 -31.83 22.30
C ILE A 203 22.51 -30.87 21.19
N LEU A 204 22.87 -31.16 19.94
CA LEU A 204 22.63 -30.25 18.83
C LEU A 204 22.42 -30.99 17.50
N ASN A 205 21.35 -30.65 16.80
CA ASN A 205 21.16 -31.00 15.40
C ASN A 205 20.82 -29.74 14.60
N ILE A 206 21.54 -29.54 13.49
CA ILE A 206 21.24 -28.51 12.49
C ILE A 206 20.99 -29.25 11.19
N SER A 207 19.89 -28.95 10.51
CA SER A 207 19.56 -29.53 9.21
C SER A 207 19.10 -28.45 8.26
N LYS A 208 19.49 -28.58 6.99
CA LYS A 208 19.16 -27.65 5.91
C LYS A 208 18.45 -28.38 4.79
N SER A 209 17.37 -27.78 4.30
CA SER A 209 16.76 -28.12 3.02
C SER A 209 16.65 -26.89 2.15
N THR A 210 16.74 -27.09 0.83
CA THR A 210 16.69 -26.02 -0.15
C THR A 210 15.64 -26.32 -1.21
N GLU A 211 14.94 -25.29 -1.64
CA GLU A 211 13.92 -25.36 -2.70
C GLU A 211 14.19 -24.26 -3.71
N ASN A 212 14.44 -24.62 -4.97
CA ASN A 212 14.57 -23.63 -6.04
C ASN A 212 13.17 -23.16 -6.46
N ILE A 213 12.91 -21.86 -6.35
CA ILE A 213 11.60 -21.29 -6.68
C ILE A 213 11.61 -20.50 -7.99
N GLU A 214 12.78 -20.00 -8.41
CA GLU A 214 12.99 -19.25 -9.66
C GLU A 214 14.48 -19.28 -10.02
N ALA A 215 14.83 -18.98 -11.27
CA ALA A 215 16.23 -18.83 -11.66
C ALA A 215 16.92 -17.77 -10.76
N GLN A 216 18.03 -18.17 -10.10
CA GLN A 216 18.78 -17.34 -9.14
C GLN A 216 18.05 -17.05 -7.81
N ILE A 217 16.95 -17.74 -7.51
CA ILE A 217 16.22 -17.58 -6.24
C ILE A 217 15.86 -18.95 -5.66
N LYS A 218 16.27 -19.19 -4.42
CA LYS A 218 15.95 -20.41 -3.66
C LYS A 218 15.42 -20.06 -2.28
N LYS A 219 14.54 -20.89 -1.73
CA LYS A 219 14.22 -20.91 -0.30
C LYS A 219 15.19 -21.83 0.41
N VAL A 220 15.65 -21.41 1.57
CA VAL A 220 16.50 -22.21 2.47
C VAL A 220 15.77 -22.33 3.80
N HIS A 221 15.51 -23.56 4.21
CA HIS A 221 14.89 -23.90 5.48
C HIS A 221 15.95 -24.53 6.37
N ILE A 222 16.14 -23.99 7.57
CA ILE A 222 17.10 -24.49 8.54
C ILE A 222 16.35 -24.86 9.81
N SER A 223 16.40 -26.14 10.18
CA SER A 223 15.89 -26.62 11.46
C SER A 223 17.05 -26.83 12.41
N TYR A 224 16.98 -26.20 13.57
CA TYR A 224 18.00 -26.23 14.61
C TYR A 224 17.38 -26.72 15.91
N THR A 225 18.00 -27.71 16.57
CA THR A 225 17.52 -28.26 17.83
C THR A 225 18.62 -28.25 18.87
N ASN A 226 18.54 -27.35 19.85
CA ASN A 226 19.40 -27.28 21.03
C ASN A 226 18.52 -27.13 22.27
N PHE A 227 18.09 -28.25 22.84
CA PHE A 227 17.01 -28.38 23.85
C PHE A 227 15.61 -27.96 23.38
N LYS A 228 15.49 -27.02 22.45
CA LYS A 228 14.26 -26.57 21.78
C LYS A 228 14.45 -26.63 20.27
N LYS A 229 13.39 -27.03 19.56
CA LYS A 229 13.35 -27.02 18.09
C LYS A 229 12.94 -25.64 17.59
N GLU A 230 13.77 -25.06 16.74
CA GLU A 230 13.54 -23.78 16.08
C GLU A 230 13.74 -23.94 14.57
N ASN A 231 13.02 -23.13 13.80
CA ASN A 231 13.10 -23.15 12.34
C ASN A 231 13.32 -21.73 11.84
N GLU A 232 14.25 -21.58 10.92
CA GLU A 232 14.51 -20.33 10.23
C GLU A 232 14.36 -20.53 8.73
N ASN A 233 13.69 -19.58 8.09
CA ASN A 233 13.44 -19.59 6.67
C ASN A 233 14.14 -18.39 6.04
N PHE A 234 14.79 -18.62 4.92
CA PHE A 234 15.48 -17.57 4.17
C PHE A 234 15.08 -17.62 2.69
N LEU A 235 14.88 -16.45 2.11
CA LEU A 235 14.86 -16.26 0.67
C LEU A 235 16.28 -15.89 0.23
N VAL A 236 16.90 -16.73 -0.59
CA VAL A 236 18.29 -16.56 -1.02
C VAL A 236 18.35 -16.24 -2.51
N LEU A 237 18.87 -15.05 -2.83
CA LEU A 237 19.32 -14.73 -4.18
C LEU A 237 20.71 -15.30 -4.36
N PHE A 238 20.99 -15.94 -5.50
CA PHE A 238 22.30 -16.55 -5.74
C PHE A 238 22.76 -16.38 -7.19
N LYS A 239 24.06 -16.28 -7.37
CA LYS A 239 24.69 -16.36 -8.70
C LYS A 239 25.90 -17.27 -8.63
N ASN A 240 25.79 -18.42 -9.30
CA ASN A 240 26.91 -19.34 -9.46
C ASN A 240 27.75 -18.89 -10.65
N LYS A 241 29.07 -18.87 -10.47
CA LYS A 241 30.03 -18.69 -11.56
C LYS A 241 30.67 -20.04 -11.90
N ALA A 242 31.08 -20.19 -13.15
CA ALA A 242 31.71 -21.41 -13.67
C ALA A 242 33.07 -21.74 -13.03
N LEU A 243 33.62 -20.86 -12.20
CA LEU A 243 34.86 -21.10 -11.45
C LEU A 243 34.54 -21.46 -9.99
N PRO A 244 35.25 -22.45 -9.40
CA PRO A 244 34.87 -23.14 -8.15
C PRO A 244 34.82 -22.28 -6.87
N PHE A 245 35.08 -20.98 -6.93
CA PHE A 245 35.19 -20.12 -5.74
C PHE A 245 34.65 -18.70 -5.97
N SER A 246 33.48 -18.56 -6.60
CA SER A 246 32.97 -17.22 -6.94
C SER A 246 31.44 -17.10 -6.90
N ALA A 247 30.81 -17.91 -6.04
CA ALA A 247 29.39 -17.77 -5.74
C ALA A 247 29.17 -16.53 -4.85
N ILE A 248 28.20 -15.70 -5.24
CA ILE A 248 27.68 -14.59 -4.44
C ILE A 248 26.22 -14.86 -4.10
N GLU A 249 25.85 -14.58 -2.86
CA GLU A 249 24.51 -14.84 -2.37
C GLU A 249 24.03 -13.73 -1.43
N ILE A 250 22.71 -13.51 -1.42
CA ILE A 250 22.03 -12.58 -0.52
C ILE A 250 20.91 -13.35 0.17
N ALA A 251 20.91 -13.39 1.49
CA ALA A 251 19.88 -14.05 2.27
C ALA A 251 18.99 -13.04 3.01
N PHE A 252 17.71 -13.07 2.69
CA PHE A 252 16.65 -12.36 3.40
C PHE A 252 15.96 -13.30 4.37
N LYS A 253 15.79 -12.90 5.63
CA LYS A 253 15.02 -13.69 6.59
C LYS A 253 13.53 -13.62 6.24
N LEU A 254 12.85 -14.75 6.34
CA LEU A 254 11.41 -14.88 6.13
C LEU A 254 10.71 -15.18 7.46
N GLU A 255 9.70 -14.37 7.78
CA GLU A 255 8.75 -14.62 8.86
C GLU A 255 7.34 -14.57 8.29
N LYS A 256 6.56 -15.66 8.44
CA LYS A 256 5.21 -15.79 7.85
C LYS A 256 5.16 -15.45 6.35
N GLU A 257 6.16 -15.90 5.59
CA GLU A 257 6.35 -15.61 4.16
C GLU A 257 6.59 -14.12 3.81
N GLU A 258 6.94 -13.29 4.78
CA GLU A 258 7.35 -11.90 4.57
C GLU A 258 8.83 -11.69 4.85
N ILE A 259 9.47 -10.85 4.04
CA ILE A 259 10.87 -10.48 4.27
C ILE A 259 10.94 -9.51 5.45
N VAL A 260 11.73 -9.85 6.45
CA VAL A 260 11.95 -9.03 7.64
C VAL A 260 13.41 -8.59 7.74
N PRO A 261 13.70 -7.43 8.37
CA PRO A 261 15.07 -6.96 8.54
C PRO A 261 15.86 -7.86 9.49
N ILE A 262 17.12 -8.10 9.14
CA ILE A 262 18.14 -8.67 10.04
C ILE A 262 18.96 -7.50 10.59
N HIS A 263 19.05 -7.38 11.91
CA HIS A 263 19.81 -6.30 12.55
C HIS A 263 21.30 -6.63 12.65
N ASN A 264 22.15 -5.66 12.30
CA ASN A 264 23.61 -5.74 12.35
C ASN A 264 24.19 -7.05 11.75
N PRO A 265 23.81 -7.42 10.51
CA PRO A 265 24.33 -8.63 9.89
C PRO A 265 25.83 -8.48 9.58
N THR A 266 26.56 -9.57 9.79
CA THR A 266 27.95 -9.69 9.34
C THR A 266 27.99 -10.18 7.90
N VAL A 267 29.09 -9.89 7.20
CA VAL A 267 29.38 -10.49 5.90
C VAL A 267 29.83 -11.94 6.11
N PHE A 268 29.38 -12.84 5.23
CA PHE A 268 29.71 -14.25 5.29
C PHE A 268 30.77 -14.59 4.24
N VAL A 269 31.69 -15.48 4.63
CA VAL A 269 32.60 -16.20 3.75
C VAL A 269 32.45 -17.68 4.10
N TYR A 270 31.40 -18.30 3.55
CA TYR A 270 30.75 -19.54 4.00
C TYR A 270 30.16 -19.47 5.43
N PHE A 271 30.94 -18.97 6.39
CA PHE A 271 30.57 -18.77 7.78
C PHE A 271 30.58 -17.27 8.16
N PRO A 272 29.95 -16.89 9.28
CA PRO A 272 29.94 -15.50 9.74
C PRO A 272 31.36 -14.97 9.99
N THR A 273 31.67 -13.79 9.46
CA THR A 273 32.87 -13.02 9.86
C THR A 273 32.53 -12.06 11.02
N LYS A 274 33.49 -11.26 11.49
CA LYS A 274 33.24 -10.14 12.41
C LYS A 274 33.08 -8.80 11.68
N HIS A 275 32.99 -8.82 10.34
CA HIS A 275 32.83 -7.62 9.52
C HIS A 275 31.34 -7.31 9.31
N TYR A 276 30.83 -6.23 9.89
CA TYR A 276 29.44 -5.80 9.72
C TYR A 276 29.20 -5.18 8.34
N SER A 277 28.02 -5.41 7.75
CA SER A 277 27.67 -4.87 6.43
C SER A 277 26.84 -3.58 6.46
N ASP A 278 26.29 -3.22 7.63
CA ASP A 278 25.29 -2.16 7.86
C ASP A 278 23.97 -2.30 7.08
N LEU A 279 23.80 -3.41 6.35
CA LEU A 279 22.57 -3.78 5.64
C LEU A 279 21.53 -4.39 6.59
N ASN A 280 20.33 -4.63 6.09
CA ASN A 280 19.26 -5.33 6.84
C ASN A 280 19.10 -6.79 6.39
N PHE A 281 20.11 -7.35 5.71
CA PHE A 281 20.12 -8.71 5.18
C PHE A 281 21.56 -9.22 5.10
N ILE A 282 21.72 -10.54 5.02
CA ILE A 282 23.05 -11.16 5.00
C ILE A 282 23.55 -11.23 3.57
N ILE A 283 24.84 -10.91 3.38
CA ILE A 283 25.54 -11.10 2.11
C ILE A 283 26.66 -12.12 2.28
N HIS A 284 26.84 -12.94 1.26
CA HIS A 284 27.86 -13.97 1.18
C HIS A 284 28.63 -13.85 -0.14
N GLY A 285 29.94 -14.06 -0.06
CA GLY A 285 30.81 -14.17 -1.21
C GLY A 285 32.14 -14.81 -0.82
N SER A 286 32.90 -15.25 -1.82
CA SER A 286 34.25 -15.81 -1.63
C SER A 286 35.29 -14.72 -1.38
N TYR A 287 35.05 -13.85 -0.39
CA TYR A 287 35.89 -12.68 -0.11
C TYR A 287 37.28 -13.10 0.39
N THR A 288 38.30 -12.38 -0.07
CA THR A 288 39.63 -12.42 0.54
C THR A 288 39.53 -11.83 1.96
N THR A 289 39.95 -12.57 2.99
CA THR A 289 39.88 -12.13 4.39
C THR A 289 41.26 -11.85 4.98
N THR A 290 41.32 -11.23 6.16
CA THR A 290 42.53 -11.27 6.99
C THR A 290 42.92 -12.72 7.33
N PRO A 291 44.17 -12.97 7.79
CA PRO A 291 44.54 -14.30 8.27
C PRO A 291 43.64 -14.82 9.40
N THR A 292 43.11 -13.89 10.21
CA THR A 292 42.15 -14.22 11.25
C THR A 292 40.74 -14.51 10.72
N ARG A 293 40.43 -14.35 9.42
CA ARG A 293 39.07 -14.47 8.84
C ARG A 293 38.01 -13.56 9.49
N GLU A 294 38.41 -12.69 10.42
CA GLU A 294 37.49 -11.83 11.17
C GLU A 294 37.04 -10.63 10.34
N PHE A 295 37.94 -10.10 9.53
CA PHE A 295 37.70 -8.90 8.73
C PHE A 295 37.97 -9.14 7.25
N ILE A 296 37.22 -8.42 6.43
CA ILE A 296 37.38 -8.42 4.98
C ILE A 296 38.05 -7.10 4.59
N PRO A 297 39.31 -7.12 4.11
CA PRO A 297 39.94 -5.94 3.58
C PRO A 297 39.26 -5.52 2.27
N PHE A 298 38.75 -4.30 2.23
CA PHE A 298 38.33 -3.63 1.02
C PHE A 298 39.38 -2.57 0.73
N ASP A 299 40.26 -2.81 -0.24
CA ASP A 299 41.30 -1.86 -0.60
C ASP A 299 41.55 -1.98 -2.10
N LYS A 300 41.45 -0.86 -2.83
CA LYS A 300 41.56 -0.86 -4.28
C LYS A 300 42.90 -1.38 -4.80
N SER A 301 43.97 -1.24 -4.03
CA SER A 301 45.33 -1.67 -4.39
C SER A 301 45.66 -3.08 -3.91
N LYS A 302 45.11 -3.51 -2.77
CA LYS A 302 45.42 -4.80 -2.15
C LYS A 302 44.41 -5.90 -2.45
N THR A 303 43.12 -5.57 -2.46
CA THR A 303 42.00 -6.50 -2.65
C THR A 303 40.93 -5.95 -3.60
N PRO A 304 41.29 -5.57 -4.84
CA PRO A 304 40.33 -5.10 -5.84
C PRO A 304 39.23 -6.13 -6.15
N GLU A 305 39.50 -7.42 -5.97
CA GLU A 305 38.54 -8.51 -6.15
C GLU A 305 37.36 -8.43 -5.17
N ASN A 306 37.60 -8.01 -3.91
CA ASN A 306 36.55 -7.87 -2.91
C ASN A 306 35.59 -6.72 -3.27
N LEU A 307 36.13 -5.62 -3.81
CA LEU A 307 35.33 -4.49 -4.29
C LEU A 307 34.45 -4.90 -5.48
N ALA A 308 35.03 -5.58 -6.47
CA ALA A 308 34.30 -6.08 -7.62
C ALA A 308 33.17 -7.05 -7.20
N MET A 309 33.40 -7.84 -6.17
CA MET A 309 32.39 -8.78 -5.67
C MET A 309 31.24 -8.09 -4.94
N ILE A 310 31.48 -7.03 -4.16
CA ILE A 310 30.37 -6.24 -3.58
C ILE A 310 29.51 -5.64 -4.69
N GLU A 311 30.12 -5.01 -5.69
CA GLU A 311 29.42 -4.44 -6.85
C GLU A 311 28.54 -5.48 -7.55
N GLU A 312 29.09 -6.69 -7.75
CA GLU A 312 28.33 -7.78 -8.35
C GLU A 312 27.18 -8.27 -7.45
N THR A 313 27.39 -8.28 -6.13
CA THR A 313 26.36 -8.63 -5.15
C THR A 313 25.24 -7.59 -5.13
N ALA A 314 25.55 -6.30 -5.17
CA ALA A 314 24.55 -5.24 -5.30
C ALA A 314 23.76 -5.34 -6.63
N SER A 315 24.44 -5.69 -7.72
CA SER A 315 23.81 -5.97 -9.01
C SER A 315 22.90 -7.21 -8.97
N LEU A 316 23.27 -8.24 -8.21
CA LEU A 316 22.43 -9.42 -7.99
C LEU A 316 21.08 -9.04 -7.35
N LEU A 317 21.09 -8.19 -6.33
CA LEU A 317 19.86 -7.65 -5.73
C LEU A 317 19.00 -6.93 -6.79
N CYS A 318 19.59 -5.95 -7.45
CA CYS A 318 18.90 -5.04 -8.37
C CYS A 318 18.35 -5.71 -9.63
N SER A 319 19.03 -6.76 -10.12
CA SER A 319 18.57 -7.56 -11.25
C SER A 319 17.42 -8.49 -10.89
N ASN A 320 17.30 -8.91 -9.63
CA ASN A 320 16.24 -9.81 -9.16
C ASN A 320 15.01 -9.11 -8.55
N LEU A 321 15.03 -7.79 -8.31
CA LEU A 321 13.86 -7.04 -7.80
C LEU A 321 12.58 -7.27 -8.64
N ARG A 322 12.70 -7.42 -9.97
CA ARG A 322 11.54 -7.73 -10.85
C ARG A 322 11.00 -9.14 -10.62
N LYS A 323 11.87 -10.12 -10.36
CA LYS A 323 11.45 -11.49 -10.04
C LYS A 323 10.81 -11.54 -8.66
N LEU A 324 11.39 -10.84 -7.68
CA LEU A 324 10.80 -10.69 -6.34
C LEU A 324 9.41 -10.04 -6.39
N LYS A 325 9.22 -9.04 -7.28
CA LYS A 325 7.89 -8.51 -7.60
C LYS A 325 6.95 -9.59 -8.12
N ASN A 326 7.36 -10.36 -9.14
CA ASN A 326 6.51 -11.39 -9.74
C ASN A 326 6.16 -12.52 -8.75
N LEU A 327 7.04 -12.79 -7.79
CA LEU A 327 6.84 -13.74 -6.69
C LEU A 327 6.10 -13.14 -5.48
N ASN A 328 5.62 -11.89 -5.58
CA ASN A 328 4.91 -11.17 -4.51
C ASN A 328 5.72 -10.92 -3.22
N TYR A 329 7.05 -10.88 -3.31
CA TYR A 329 7.94 -10.52 -2.20
C TYR A 329 8.26 -9.02 -2.14
N LEU A 330 8.05 -8.26 -3.22
CA LEU A 330 8.26 -6.80 -3.26
C LEU A 330 7.09 -6.03 -2.62
N LYS A 331 6.86 -6.28 -1.31
CA LYS A 331 5.87 -5.58 -0.48
C LYS A 331 6.46 -4.30 0.11
N LEU A 332 5.61 -3.43 0.68
CA LEU A 332 6.04 -2.18 1.32
C LEU A 332 7.09 -2.39 2.41
N SER A 333 6.91 -3.40 3.26
CA SER A 333 7.89 -3.79 4.29
C SER A 333 9.26 -4.12 3.72
N PHE A 334 9.33 -4.67 2.49
CA PHE A 334 10.60 -5.00 1.87
C PHE A 334 11.40 -3.76 1.46
N TYR A 335 10.75 -2.63 1.12
CA TYR A 335 11.48 -1.38 0.82
C TYR A 335 12.22 -0.83 2.04
N GLU A 336 11.70 -1.05 3.25
CA GLU A 336 12.36 -0.70 4.51
C GLU A 336 13.57 -1.60 4.82
N VAL A 337 13.62 -2.80 4.23
CA VAL A 337 14.78 -3.70 4.29
C VAL A 337 15.87 -3.28 3.29
N LEU A 338 15.51 -2.57 2.22
CA LEU A 338 16.46 -2.08 1.24
C LEU A 338 17.38 -0.99 1.81
N PRO A 339 18.59 -0.81 1.26
CA PRO A 339 19.53 0.25 1.62
C PRO A 339 19.02 1.62 1.11
N ILE A 340 18.04 2.23 1.76
CA ILE A 340 17.37 3.48 1.31
C ILE A 340 17.67 4.70 2.20
N ILE A 341 18.34 4.53 3.33
CA ILE A 341 18.70 5.63 4.25
C ILE A 341 19.95 6.37 3.73
N SER A 342 19.77 7.59 3.22
CA SER A 342 20.85 8.38 2.61
C SER A 342 21.95 8.79 3.60
N ALA A 343 21.61 9.07 4.87
CA ALA A 343 22.57 9.45 5.90
C ALA A 343 23.60 8.34 6.18
N LYS A 344 23.17 7.07 6.14
CA LYS A 344 24.06 5.91 6.28
C LYS A 344 25.06 5.80 5.12
N ALA A 345 24.65 6.17 3.91
CA ALA A 345 25.51 6.16 2.74
C ALA A 345 26.57 7.29 2.72
N LYS A 346 26.38 8.33 3.54
CA LYS A 346 27.27 9.52 3.61
C LYS A 346 28.25 9.51 4.78
N LEU A 347 28.22 8.48 5.62
CA LEU A 347 29.28 8.29 6.63
C LEU A 347 30.62 8.18 5.88
N ASN A 348 31.73 8.62 6.49
CA ASN A 348 33.06 8.59 5.88
C ASN A 348 33.89 7.50 6.58
N SER A 349 33.91 6.30 6.02
CA SER A 349 34.88 5.25 6.33
C SER A 349 35.18 4.48 5.04
N SER A 350 36.44 4.29 4.71
CA SER A 350 36.93 4.19 3.34
C SER A 350 36.29 3.17 2.38
N TYR A 351 35.42 2.24 2.80
CA TYR A 351 34.56 1.45 1.91
C TYR A 351 33.23 1.07 2.59
N HIS A 352 32.13 1.64 2.12
CA HIS A 352 30.78 1.39 2.65
C HIS A 352 30.07 0.35 1.80
N ILE A 353 30.04 -0.91 2.26
CA ILE A 353 29.16 -1.96 1.68
C ILE A 353 27.75 -1.38 1.45
N TYR A 354 27.22 -0.69 2.46
CA TYR A 354 25.94 -0.01 2.40
C TYR A 354 25.82 0.99 1.25
N GLU A 355 26.84 1.80 0.97
CA GLU A 355 26.83 2.83 -0.09
C GLU A 355 26.73 2.20 -1.49
N VAL A 356 27.50 1.14 -1.75
CA VAL A 356 27.46 0.43 -3.04
C VAL A 356 26.05 -0.10 -3.31
N PHE A 357 25.44 -0.68 -2.29
CA PHE A 357 24.09 -1.19 -2.30
C PHE A 357 23.05 -0.07 -2.44
N TYR A 358 23.18 1.02 -1.68
CA TYR A 358 22.33 2.21 -1.77
C TYR A 358 22.34 2.81 -3.18
N ASN A 359 23.52 3.05 -3.74
CA ASN A 359 23.68 3.62 -5.08
C ASN A 359 23.07 2.72 -6.16
N SER A 360 23.26 1.40 -6.05
CA SER A 360 22.68 0.42 -6.97
C SER A 360 21.15 0.40 -6.89
N VAL A 361 20.58 0.43 -5.67
CA VAL A 361 19.13 0.47 -5.46
C VAL A 361 18.54 1.80 -5.94
N LEU A 362 19.18 2.94 -5.62
CA LEU A 362 18.78 4.26 -6.09
C LEU A 362 18.70 4.32 -7.61
N LYS A 363 19.76 3.89 -8.30
CA LYS A 363 19.77 3.83 -9.77
C LYS A 363 18.63 2.95 -10.29
N THR A 364 18.45 1.78 -9.70
CA THR A 364 17.46 0.80 -10.14
C THR A 364 16.02 1.30 -9.97
N LEU A 365 15.68 1.87 -8.81
CA LEU A 365 14.35 2.42 -8.54
C LEU A 365 14.08 3.71 -9.32
N LYS A 366 15.12 4.45 -9.72
CA LYS A 366 14.99 5.62 -10.60
C LYS A 366 14.61 5.27 -12.04
N GLU A 367 15.07 4.11 -12.53
CA GLU A 367 14.95 3.72 -13.93
C GLU A 367 13.81 2.72 -14.20
N LYS A 368 13.46 1.87 -13.23
CA LYS A 368 12.53 0.74 -13.44
C LYS A 368 11.14 0.98 -12.82
N ASN A 369 10.13 0.31 -13.37
CA ASN A 369 8.77 0.28 -12.84
C ASN A 369 8.66 -0.65 -11.63
N LEU A 370 9.21 -0.20 -10.50
CA LEU A 370 9.33 -0.94 -9.24
C LEU A 370 8.76 -0.18 -8.04
N LEU A 371 7.94 0.86 -8.22
CA LEU A 371 7.25 1.54 -7.11
C LEU A 371 5.79 1.12 -7.05
N PRO A 372 5.26 0.69 -5.89
CA PRO A 372 3.90 0.19 -5.80
C PRO A 372 2.88 1.33 -5.89
N THR A 373 1.84 1.13 -6.69
CA THR A 373 0.77 2.11 -6.92
C THR A 373 -0.49 1.72 -6.13
N ILE A 374 -1.42 2.67 -5.96
CA ILE A 374 -2.65 2.46 -5.17
C ILE A 374 -3.58 1.37 -5.76
N ASP A 375 -3.47 1.10 -7.06
CA ASP A 375 -4.24 0.09 -7.79
C ASP A 375 -3.56 -1.30 -7.82
N GLY A 376 -2.48 -1.48 -7.05
CA GLY A 376 -1.75 -2.76 -6.96
C GLY A 376 -0.80 -3.04 -8.13
N HIS A 377 -0.63 -2.08 -9.05
CA HIS A 377 0.38 -2.14 -10.09
C HIS A 377 1.72 -1.55 -9.62
N PHE A 378 2.64 -1.34 -10.56
CA PHE A 378 3.94 -0.73 -10.28
C PHE A 378 4.29 0.32 -11.33
N SER A 379 4.91 1.40 -10.88
CA SER A 379 5.29 2.57 -11.67
C SER A 379 6.75 2.97 -11.42
N ASN A 380 7.22 4.00 -12.11
CA ASN A 380 8.51 4.64 -11.92
C ASN A 380 8.32 6.06 -11.32
N PRO A 381 9.39 6.67 -10.76
CA PRO A 381 9.30 8.00 -10.17
C PRO A 381 8.82 9.11 -11.13
N LYS A 382 9.12 8.99 -12.43
CA LYS A 382 8.77 10.03 -13.42
C LYS A 382 7.26 10.09 -13.69
N GLU A 383 6.55 8.98 -13.54
CA GLU A 383 5.12 8.88 -13.78
C GLU A 383 4.28 8.90 -12.49
N SER A 384 4.94 8.97 -11.34
CA SER A 384 4.31 8.82 -10.03
C SER A 384 4.32 10.08 -9.17
N ILE A 385 3.34 10.18 -8.29
CA ILE A 385 3.17 11.19 -7.24
C ILE A 385 2.60 10.54 -5.97
N ILE A 386 2.79 11.20 -4.83
CA ILE A 386 2.23 10.80 -3.53
C ILE A 386 1.12 11.79 -3.19
N ALA A 387 -0.04 11.30 -2.76
CA ALA A 387 -1.09 12.17 -2.23
C ALA A 387 -0.79 12.49 -0.77
N GLU A 388 -0.94 13.75 -0.36
CA GLU A 388 -0.84 14.10 1.07
C GLU A 388 -2.01 13.53 1.87
N THR A 389 -3.18 13.42 1.25
CA THR A 389 -4.41 12.90 1.89
C THR A 389 -5.09 11.85 1.01
N GLU A 390 -5.71 10.85 1.64
CA GLU A 390 -6.46 9.81 0.92
C GLU A 390 -7.60 10.39 0.07
N THR A 391 -8.24 11.47 0.55
CA THR A 391 -9.33 12.17 -0.16
C THR A 391 -8.94 12.58 -1.58
N LEU A 392 -7.69 13.03 -1.78
CA LEU A 392 -7.19 13.43 -3.10
C LEU A 392 -6.95 12.23 -4.02
N SER A 393 -6.33 11.16 -3.49
CA SER A 393 -6.05 9.95 -4.27
C SER A 393 -7.32 9.19 -4.65
N ASP A 394 -8.35 9.22 -3.80
CA ASP A 394 -9.65 8.60 -4.08
C ASP A 394 -10.49 9.38 -5.10
N PHE A 395 -10.24 10.69 -5.19
CA PHE A 395 -10.96 11.58 -6.07
C PHE A 395 -10.37 11.61 -7.49
N LEU A 396 -9.05 11.79 -7.62
CA LEU A 396 -8.40 11.99 -8.91
C LEU A 396 -7.92 10.67 -9.52
N GLN A 397 -8.45 10.33 -10.70
CA GLN A 397 -8.05 9.14 -11.44
C GLN A 397 -6.83 9.41 -12.35
N SER A 398 -6.20 8.36 -12.88
CA SER A 398 -5.01 8.47 -13.74
C SER A 398 -5.15 9.47 -14.90
N LYS A 399 -6.32 9.52 -15.56
CA LYS A 399 -6.59 10.50 -16.63
C LYS A 399 -6.62 11.94 -16.11
N ASP A 400 -7.05 12.14 -14.86
CA ASP A 400 -7.03 13.44 -14.21
C ASP A 400 -5.60 13.86 -13.88
N LEU A 401 -4.81 12.92 -13.37
CA LEU A 401 -3.40 13.16 -13.07
C LEU A 401 -2.58 13.53 -14.30
N GLU A 402 -2.90 12.92 -15.45
CA GLU A 402 -2.16 13.17 -16.68
C GLU A 402 -2.37 14.60 -17.16
N VAL A 403 -3.62 15.07 -17.16
CA VAL A 403 -3.94 16.45 -17.55
C VAL A 403 -3.45 17.46 -16.51
N LEU A 404 -3.71 17.21 -15.22
CA LEU A 404 -3.41 18.20 -14.18
C LEU A 404 -1.93 18.21 -13.82
N PHE A 405 -1.26 17.06 -13.71
CA PHE A 405 0.10 16.96 -13.17
C PHE A 405 1.12 16.45 -14.19
N GLY A 406 0.71 15.93 -15.35
CA GLY A 406 1.61 15.23 -16.26
C GLY A 406 2.11 13.91 -15.67
N LYS A 407 1.30 13.29 -14.81
CA LYS A 407 1.62 12.06 -14.07
C LYS A 407 0.51 11.05 -14.29
N LYS A 408 0.79 9.77 -14.09
CA LYS A 408 -0.20 8.71 -14.37
C LYS A 408 -0.68 8.02 -13.11
N ASN A 409 0.14 7.99 -12.06
CA ASN A 409 -0.07 7.07 -10.95
C ASN A 409 0.08 7.74 -9.58
N TRP A 410 -0.87 7.46 -8.71
CA TRP A 410 -0.66 7.60 -7.26
C TRP A 410 0.16 6.41 -6.76
N LEU A 411 1.17 6.70 -5.95
CA LEU A 411 1.83 5.65 -5.15
C LEU A 411 0.89 5.14 -4.05
N HIS A 412 1.21 3.95 -3.53
CA HIS A 412 0.42 3.30 -2.49
C HIS A 412 0.21 4.24 -1.27
N LYS A 413 -1.02 4.30 -0.76
CA LYS A 413 -1.46 5.26 0.26
C LYS A 413 -0.73 5.17 1.61
N GLU A 414 -0.22 3.99 1.94
CA GLU A 414 0.58 3.77 3.14
C GLU A 414 1.99 4.38 3.02
N ILE A 415 2.44 4.82 1.84
CA ILE A 415 3.72 5.50 1.69
C ILE A 415 3.57 6.95 2.16
N ASN A 416 3.77 7.16 3.46
CA ASN A 416 3.67 8.45 4.13
C ASN A 416 4.67 8.54 5.31
N ARG A 417 4.69 9.70 5.98
CA ARG A 417 5.62 9.99 7.08
C ARG A 417 5.37 9.15 8.35
N GLU A 418 4.22 8.49 8.47
CA GLU A 418 3.84 7.74 9.68
C GLU A 418 4.11 6.25 9.52
N ASN A 419 3.71 5.65 8.39
CA ASN A 419 3.77 4.20 8.17
C ASN A 419 5.12 3.74 7.58
N HIS A 420 5.66 4.50 6.62
CA HIS A 420 6.89 4.17 5.90
C HIS A 420 7.81 5.40 5.74
N PRO A 421 8.27 6.00 6.85
CA PRO A 421 8.97 7.28 6.85
C PRO A 421 10.26 7.27 6.04
N ALA A 422 11.08 6.21 6.15
CA ALA A 422 12.36 6.15 5.44
C ALA A 422 12.14 5.97 3.93
N PHE A 423 11.18 5.14 3.52
CA PHE A 423 10.84 5.00 2.11
C PHE A 423 10.19 6.25 1.52
N PHE A 424 9.30 6.91 2.27
CA PHE A 424 8.74 8.20 1.90
C PHE A 424 9.83 9.25 1.68
N GLU A 425 10.76 9.40 2.63
CA GLU A 425 11.86 10.36 2.52
C GLU A 425 12.77 10.04 1.33
N PHE A 426 13.07 8.75 1.11
CA PHE A 426 13.85 8.32 -0.05
C PHE A 426 13.17 8.69 -1.38
N LEU A 427 11.86 8.48 -1.48
CA LEU A 427 11.08 8.83 -2.67
C LEU A 427 11.08 10.34 -2.93
N THR A 428 10.85 11.16 -1.91
CA THR A 428 10.76 12.62 -2.07
C THR A 428 12.13 13.24 -2.29
N ASN A 429 13.13 12.86 -1.49
CA ASN A 429 14.41 13.55 -1.45
C ASN A 429 15.40 13.01 -2.49
N GLN A 430 15.36 11.71 -2.80
CA GLN A 430 16.34 11.06 -3.69
C GLN A 430 15.77 10.77 -5.08
N LEU A 431 14.51 10.31 -5.15
CA LEU A 431 13.84 9.98 -6.41
C LEU A 431 13.04 11.16 -7.00
N GLY A 432 12.85 12.25 -6.25
CA GLY A 432 12.16 13.45 -6.72
C GLY A 432 10.66 13.27 -6.95
N VAL A 433 10.05 12.30 -6.27
CA VAL A 433 8.60 12.08 -6.30
C VAL A 433 7.93 13.22 -5.53
N LYS A 434 7.00 13.93 -6.18
CA LYS A 434 6.30 15.06 -5.57
C LYS A 434 5.16 14.58 -4.68
N VAL A 435 5.00 15.25 -3.55
CA VAL A 435 3.80 15.15 -2.70
C VAL A 435 2.81 16.20 -3.16
N ILE A 436 1.57 15.78 -3.41
CA ILE A 436 0.50 16.63 -3.91
C ILE A 436 -0.52 16.82 -2.79
N ASP A 437 -0.60 18.05 -2.31
CA ASP A 437 -1.63 18.51 -1.38
C ASP A 437 -2.82 19.13 -2.13
N ILE A 438 -3.77 19.64 -1.34
CA ILE A 438 -4.97 20.29 -1.87
C ILE A 438 -4.68 21.62 -2.57
N ASN A 439 -3.65 22.35 -2.13
CA ASN A 439 -3.27 23.64 -2.72
C ASN A 439 -2.61 23.44 -4.09
N ASN A 440 -1.76 22.43 -4.22
CA ASN A 440 -1.20 21.97 -5.49
C ASN A 440 -2.32 21.62 -6.47
N PHE A 441 -3.35 20.89 -6.02
CA PHE A 441 -4.53 20.62 -6.83
C PHE A 441 -5.25 21.91 -7.26
N GLY A 442 -5.52 22.83 -6.33
CA GLY A 442 -6.14 24.13 -6.62
C GLY A 442 -5.37 24.91 -7.69
N PHE A 443 -4.06 25.05 -7.53
CA PHE A 443 -3.19 25.70 -8.51
C PHE A 443 -3.27 25.05 -9.90
N ARG A 444 -3.14 23.72 -9.98
CA ARG A 444 -3.13 23.03 -11.27
C ARG A 444 -4.49 23.07 -11.95
N LEU A 445 -5.58 23.08 -11.18
CA LEU A 445 -6.93 23.27 -11.69
C LEU A 445 -7.16 24.71 -12.18
N ALA A 446 -6.67 25.72 -11.45
CA ALA A 446 -6.76 27.12 -11.87
C ALA A 446 -6.11 27.35 -13.24
N VAL A 447 -4.92 26.80 -13.43
CA VAL A 447 -4.16 26.89 -14.70
C VAL A 447 -4.82 26.08 -15.82
N ASN A 448 -5.46 24.95 -15.51
CA ASN A 448 -6.02 24.03 -16.50
C ASN A 448 -7.55 23.89 -16.41
N SER A 449 -8.29 24.96 -16.09
CA SER A 449 -9.74 24.90 -15.87
C SER A 449 -10.55 24.34 -17.04
N GLY A 450 -10.01 24.40 -18.27
CA GLY A 450 -10.58 23.74 -19.45
C GLY A 450 -10.80 22.22 -19.29
N PHE A 451 -10.02 21.56 -18.42
CA PHE A 451 -10.18 20.17 -17.99
C PHE A 451 -11.61 19.85 -17.55
N LEU A 452 -12.27 20.78 -16.86
CA LEU A 452 -13.60 20.60 -16.29
C LEU A 452 -14.69 20.44 -17.36
N LYS A 453 -14.48 20.96 -18.58
CA LYS A 453 -15.46 20.86 -19.68
C LYS A 453 -15.72 19.41 -20.12
N THR A 454 -14.78 18.51 -19.84
CA THR A 454 -14.86 17.09 -20.21
C THR A 454 -15.50 16.22 -19.13
N LYS A 455 -15.83 16.79 -17.97
CA LYS A 455 -16.27 16.04 -16.79
C LYS A 455 -17.77 15.85 -16.74
N LYS A 456 -18.18 14.71 -16.18
CA LYS A 456 -19.57 14.36 -15.94
C LYS A 456 -20.04 14.96 -14.62
N ASP A 457 -21.36 15.07 -14.47
CA ASP A 457 -22.01 15.56 -13.25
C ASP A 457 -21.53 14.82 -11.98
N SER A 458 -21.32 13.50 -12.04
CA SER A 458 -20.80 12.70 -10.92
C SER A 458 -19.42 13.14 -10.43
N TRP A 459 -18.57 13.66 -11.30
CA TRP A 459 -17.27 14.21 -10.93
C TRP A 459 -17.44 15.55 -10.21
N PHE A 460 -18.34 16.41 -10.69
CA PHE A 460 -18.64 17.71 -10.06
C PHE A 460 -19.23 17.54 -8.65
N ILE A 461 -20.09 16.54 -8.42
CA ILE A 461 -20.63 16.25 -7.08
C ILE A 461 -19.49 16.00 -6.09
N LYS A 462 -18.57 15.09 -6.43
CA LYS A 462 -17.39 14.79 -5.59
C LYS A 462 -16.48 16.01 -5.41
N PHE A 463 -16.25 16.75 -6.49
CA PHE A 463 -15.45 17.96 -6.47
C PHE A 463 -16.03 19.04 -5.53
N TYR A 464 -17.34 19.25 -5.55
CA TYR A 464 -18.00 20.22 -4.67
C TYR A 464 -17.97 19.77 -3.21
N GLY A 465 -18.10 18.47 -2.95
CA GLY A 465 -17.86 17.91 -1.63
C GLY A 465 -16.43 18.18 -1.14
N LEU A 466 -15.44 18.04 -2.03
CA LEU A 466 -14.04 18.36 -1.73
C LEU A 466 -13.82 19.86 -1.49
N LEU A 467 -14.45 20.76 -2.27
CA LEU A 467 -14.39 22.21 -2.03
C LEU A 467 -15.02 22.62 -0.69
N SER A 468 -16.10 21.98 -0.28
CA SER A 468 -16.78 22.28 1.00
C SER A 468 -15.87 22.01 2.20
N LYS A 469 -15.10 20.91 2.14
CA LYS A 469 -14.14 20.52 3.16
C LYS A 469 -12.83 21.32 3.12
N ASN A 470 -12.64 22.14 2.08
CA ASN A 470 -11.41 22.89 1.86
C ASN A 470 -11.69 24.38 1.54
N PRO A 471 -12.25 25.17 2.48
CA PRO A 471 -12.55 26.59 2.28
C PRO A 471 -11.35 27.45 1.86
N GLN A 472 -10.13 27.05 2.22
CA GLN A 472 -8.90 27.75 1.84
C GLN A 472 -8.73 27.89 0.32
N LEU A 473 -9.36 27.03 -0.48
CA LEU A 473 -9.33 27.12 -1.94
C LEU A 473 -10.16 28.28 -2.49
N TRP A 474 -11.08 28.87 -1.73
CA TRP A 474 -11.99 29.90 -2.26
C TRP A 474 -12.29 31.04 -1.29
N ASN A 475 -11.85 30.97 -0.04
CA ASN A 475 -12.05 32.03 0.94
C ASN A 475 -11.36 33.35 0.53
N LYS A 476 -11.81 34.45 1.13
CA LYS A 476 -11.31 35.80 0.80
C LYS A 476 -9.86 35.99 1.24
N GLU A 477 -9.46 35.38 2.35
CA GLU A 477 -8.09 35.46 2.90
C GLU A 477 -7.04 34.97 1.91
N ASN A 478 -7.35 33.91 1.16
CA ASN A 478 -6.45 33.34 0.15
C ASN A 478 -6.77 33.80 -1.28
N GLU A 479 -7.49 34.90 -1.48
CA GLU A 479 -7.87 35.37 -2.82
C GLU A 479 -6.64 35.64 -3.71
N SER A 480 -5.55 36.16 -3.14
CA SER A 480 -4.30 36.43 -3.86
C SER A 480 -3.37 35.22 -3.96
N SER A 481 -3.72 34.09 -3.32
CA SER A 481 -2.91 32.88 -3.35
C SER A 481 -3.00 32.22 -4.73
N HIS A 482 -1.87 31.73 -5.24
CA HIS A 482 -1.77 31.10 -6.56
C HIS A 482 -2.67 29.87 -6.73
N PHE A 483 -3.05 29.20 -5.63
CA PHE A 483 -3.96 28.06 -5.63
C PHE A 483 -5.44 28.42 -5.52
N SER A 484 -5.77 29.71 -5.39
CA SER A 484 -7.14 30.16 -5.21
C SER A 484 -8.01 29.87 -6.43
N LEU A 485 -9.15 29.25 -6.17
CA LEU A 485 -10.19 28.95 -7.14
C LEU A 485 -11.34 29.97 -7.09
N ARG A 486 -11.25 31.00 -6.24
CA ARG A 486 -12.31 31.99 -5.98
C ARG A 486 -12.85 32.62 -7.28
N LYS A 487 -11.94 32.96 -8.20
CA LYS A 487 -12.24 33.57 -9.51
C LYS A 487 -12.13 32.58 -10.69
N THR A 488 -11.82 31.31 -10.43
CA THR A 488 -11.66 30.30 -11.46
C THR A 488 -13.03 29.76 -11.89
N PRO A 489 -13.32 29.62 -13.20
CA PRO A 489 -14.58 29.02 -13.67
C PRO A 489 -14.71 27.54 -13.32
N ILE A 490 -15.28 27.23 -12.15
CA ILE A 490 -15.36 25.87 -11.58
C ILE A 490 -16.79 25.43 -11.24
N LEU A 491 -17.75 26.36 -11.21
CA LEU A 491 -19.16 26.05 -10.99
C LEU A 491 -19.87 25.76 -12.30
N LEU A 492 -20.62 24.66 -12.38
CA LEU A 492 -21.41 24.30 -13.55
C LEU A 492 -22.84 24.84 -13.40
N ASN A 493 -23.19 25.81 -14.24
CA ASN A 493 -24.52 26.40 -14.22
C ASN A 493 -25.56 25.54 -14.98
N HIS A 494 -26.84 25.90 -14.88
CA HIS A 494 -27.96 25.26 -15.58
C HIS A 494 -27.85 25.26 -17.12
N LYS A 495 -26.98 26.09 -17.69
CA LYS A 495 -26.67 26.12 -19.13
C LYS A 495 -25.45 25.23 -19.49
N ASN A 496 -24.96 24.42 -18.55
CA ASN A 496 -23.72 23.65 -18.66
C ASN A 496 -22.47 24.51 -18.93
N GLN A 497 -22.47 25.76 -18.47
CA GLN A 497 -21.34 26.67 -18.59
C GLN A 497 -20.60 26.73 -17.26
N LEU A 498 -19.27 26.77 -17.35
CA LEU A 498 -18.39 26.96 -16.20
C LEU A 498 -18.31 28.45 -15.87
N ILE A 499 -18.60 28.79 -14.61
CA ILE A 499 -18.54 30.16 -14.08
C ILE A 499 -17.74 30.19 -12.76
N PRO A 500 -17.13 31.34 -12.41
CA PRO A 500 -16.48 31.52 -11.12
C PRO A 500 -17.42 31.35 -9.92
N LEU A 501 -16.88 31.00 -8.74
CA LEU A 501 -17.65 31.01 -7.49
C LEU A 501 -18.13 32.42 -7.15
N PHE A 502 -17.25 33.41 -7.32
CA PHE A 502 -17.52 34.81 -7.01
C PHE A 502 -17.31 35.70 -8.25
N ASP A 503 -18.09 36.75 -8.37
CA ASP A 503 -17.92 37.78 -9.39
C ASP A 503 -16.76 38.74 -9.07
N LYS A 504 -16.60 39.80 -9.87
CA LYS A 504 -15.53 40.79 -9.70
C LYS A 504 -15.68 41.61 -8.41
N ASP A 505 -16.91 41.75 -7.92
CA ASP A 505 -17.26 42.53 -6.75
C ASP A 505 -17.25 41.69 -5.46
N GLY A 506 -16.96 40.38 -5.60
CA GLY A 506 -16.84 39.43 -4.51
C GLY A 506 -18.16 38.82 -4.08
N ASN A 507 -19.24 39.04 -4.83
CA ASN A 507 -20.54 38.42 -4.58
C ASN A 507 -20.61 37.03 -5.20
N LEU A 508 -21.46 36.15 -4.65
CA LEU A 508 -21.64 34.81 -5.19
C LEU A 508 -22.23 34.88 -6.61
N ASN A 509 -21.57 34.27 -7.59
CA ASN A 509 -21.99 34.34 -9.00
C ASN A 509 -23.14 33.39 -9.35
N ILE A 510 -23.80 32.78 -8.36
CA ILE A 510 -24.84 31.79 -8.61
C ILE A 510 -25.96 31.86 -7.58
N ILE A 511 -27.19 31.66 -8.03
CA ILE A 511 -28.39 31.63 -7.19
C ILE A 511 -28.74 30.17 -6.93
N LEU A 512 -28.81 29.78 -5.66
CA LEU A 512 -29.37 28.50 -5.24
C LEU A 512 -30.89 28.54 -5.36
N THR A 513 -31.39 28.20 -6.54
CA THR A 513 -32.81 28.02 -6.73
C THR A 513 -33.07 26.98 -7.82
N LYS A 514 -34.08 26.12 -7.59
CA LYS A 514 -34.69 25.32 -8.66
C LYS A 514 -35.61 26.17 -9.55
N SER A 515 -35.97 27.38 -9.10
CA SER A 515 -36.88 28.24 -9.84
C SER A 515 -36.24 28.74 -11.12
N LEU A 516 -36.89 28.42 -12.24
CA LEU A 516 -36.49 28.90 -13.56
C LEU A 516 -36.84 30.40 -13.78
N THR A 517 -37.57 31.02 -12.84
CA THR A 517 -38.15 32.37 -12.99
C THR A 517 -37.24 33.52 -12.55
N ARG A 518 -36.14 33.26 -11.82
CA ARG A 518 -35.18 34.32 -11.44
C ARG A 518 -34.11 34.53 -12.52
N LYS A 519 -33.93 35.78 -12.97
CA LYS A 519 -32.80 36.21 -13.81
C LYS A 519 -31.48 35.96 -13.06
N GLY A 520 -30.52 35.28 -13.69
CA GLY A 520 -29.19 35.04 -13.13
C GLY A 520 -28.60 33.65 -13.43
N ASN A 521 -27.34 33.46 -13.05
CA ASN A 521 -26.68 32.16 -13.09
C ASN A 521 -27.24 31.27 -11.98
N ARG A 522 -27.68 30.05 -12.31
CA ARG A 522 -28.19 29.05 -11.34
C ARG A 522 -27.40 27.77 -11.45
N ILE A 523 -27.28 27.01 -10.36
CA ILE A 523 -26.64 25.70 -10.41
C ILE A 523 -27.45 24.73 -11.28
N LYS A 524 -26.76 23.81 -11.95
CA LYS A 524 -27.40 22.76 -12.73
C LYS A 524 -28.34 21.92 -11.86
N THR A 525 -29.57 21.70 -12.34
CA THR A 525 -30.64 21.02 -11.59
C THR A 525 -30.24 19.62 -11.12
N SER A 526 -29.50 18.86 -11.94
CA SER A 526 -29.01 17.53 -11.58
C SER A 526 -28.01 17.50 -10.42
N LEU A 527 -27.40 18.65 -10.09
CA LEU A 527 -26.42 18.79 -9.01
C LEU A 527 -27.07 19.33 -7.72
N PHE A 528 -28.17 20.07 -7.84
CA PHE A 528 -28.81 20.83 -6.74
C PHE A 528 -29.20 19.95 -5.54
N ASP A 529 -29.73 18.76 -5.79
CA ASP A 529 -30.28 17.88 -4.73
C ASP A 529 -29.22 17.05 -4.00
N THR A 530 -27.93 17.22 -4.33
CA THR A 530 -26.84 16.45 -3.72
C THR A 530 -26.37 17.09 -2.43
N VAL A 531 -26.08 16.25 -1.43
CA VAL A 531 -25.66 16.70 -0.09
C VAL A 531 -24.37 17.52 -0.19
N GLU A 532 -23.44 17.10 -1.04
CA GLU A 532 -22.16 17.76 -1.27
C GLU A 532 -22.33 19.20 -1.76
N VAL A 533 -23.25 19.41 -2.70
CA VAL A 533 -23.57 20.75 -3.21
C VAL A 533 -24.21 21.58 -2.12
N GLN A 534 -25.25 21.07 -1.46
CA GLN A 534 -25.93 21.82 -0.39
C GLN A 534 -24.96 22.22 0.73
N THR A 535 -24.03 21.33 1.08
CA THR A 535 -22.98 21.60 2.07
C THR A 535 -22.03 22.69 1.59
N LEU A 536 -21.49 22.60 0.37
CA LEU A 536 -20.63 23.65 -0.18
C LEU A 536 -21.29 25.03 -0.12
N PHE A 537 -22.56 25.11 -0.51
CA PHE A 537 -23.26 26.39 -0.52
C PHE A 537 -23.57 26.93 0.87
N LYS A 538 -23.87 26.05 1.83
CA LYS A 538 -23.98 26.45 3.24
C LYS A 538 -22.68 27.12 3.69
N GLU A 539 -21.54 26.46 3.45
CA GLU A 539 -20.22 27.00 3.77
C GLU A 539 -19.94 28.32 3.05
N LEU A 540 -20.30 28.44 1.77
CA LEU A 540 -20.14 29.69 1.01
C LEU A 540 -20.95 30.85 1.62
N ILE A 541 -22.19 30.60 2.04
CA ILE A 541 -23.06 31.61 2.67
C ILE A 541 -22.52 32.03 4.03
N GLU A 542 -22.10 31.07 4.86
CA GLU A 542 -21.57 31.34 6.21
C GLU A 542 -20.25 32.12 6.17
N ASN A 543 -19.43 31.92 5.14
CA ASN A 543 -18.12 32.58 4.98
C ASN A 543 -18.17 33.92 4.21
N ILE A 544 -19.32 34.33 3.68
CA ILE A 544 -19.53 35.71 3.23
C ILE A 544 -19.91 36.52 4.47
N HIS A 545 -18.94 37.23 5.07
CA HIS A 545 -19.15 38.05 6.27
C HIS A 545 -20.50 38.80 6.27
N LEU A 546 -21.18 38.74 7.41
CA LEU A 546 -22.51 39.29 7.69
C LEU A 546 -22.75 40.75 7.24
N GLU A 547 -21.71 41.56 7.01
CA GLU A 547 -21.86 42.93 6.53
C GLU A 547 -22.36 42.99 5.07
N GLN A 548 -21.93 42.05 4.21
CA GLN A 548 -22.49 41.93 2.85
C GLN A 548 -23.81 41.16 2.83
N SER A 549 -24.09 40.33 3.84
CA SER A 549 -25.41 39.68 3.96
C SER A 549 -26.52 40.69 4.25
N ILE A 550 -26.18 41.85 4.82
CA ILE A 550 -27.11 42.94 5.04
C ILE A 550 -27.24 43.82 3.80
N ASP A 551 -26.17 44.11 3.05
CA ASP A 551 -26.27 44.91 1.82
C ASP A 551 -26.77 44.14 0.60
N LEU A 552 -26.50 42.84 0.43
CA LEU A 552 -27.20 42.00 -0.57
C LEU A 552 -28.72 41.87 -0.29
N PHE A 553 -29.13 42.12 0.96
CA PHE A 553 -30.55 42.17 1.37
C PHE A 553 -31.11 43.59 1.57
N LYS A 554 -30.29 44.64 1.66
CA LYS A 554 -30.74 46.03 1.90
C LYS A 554 -30.43 47.00 0.75
N SER A 555 -29.45 46.75 -0.13
CA SER A 555 -29.24 47.59 -1.32
C SER A 555 -30.22 47.28 -2.45
N ASN A 556 -30.92 46.14 -2.38
CA ASN A 556 -32.13 45.85 -3.18
C ASN A 556 -33.42 46.52 -2.63
N LYS A 557 -33.34 47.42 -1.65
CA LYS A 557 -34.52 48.17 -1.15
C LYS A 557 -34.67 49.58 -1.71
N ALA A 558 -33.67 50.16 -2.36
CA ALA A 558 -33.74 51.57 -2.77
C ALA A 558 -34.01 51.81 -4.26
N ASP A 559 -33.52 50.95 -5.17
CA ASP A 559 -33.68 51.19 -6.63
C ASP A 559 -34.30 50.01 -7.41
N ALA A 560 -34.87 49.01 -6.73
CA ALA A 560 -35.54 47.86 -7.37
C ALA A 560 -37.04 47.77 -7.09
N PHE A 561 -37.64 48.83 -6.52
CA PHE A 561 -39.07 48.91 -6.19
C PHE A 561 -39.86 49.87 -7.08
N GLU A 562 -39.40 50.11 -8.30
CA GLU A 562 -40.25 50.65 -9.35
C GLU A 562 -40.23 49.74 -10.59
N ASN A 563 -41.34 49.00 -10.70
CA ASN A 563 -41.95 48.44 -11.91
C ASN A 563 -41.53 47.03 -12.41
N ASP A 564 -42.55 46.16 -12.40
CA ASP A 564 -42.82 45.04 -13.32
C ASP A 564 -42.06 43.69 -13.20
N ASP A 565 -42.13 43.04 -12.04
CA ASP A 565 -42.09 41.56 -11.99
C ASP A 565 -43.53 41.01 -12.03
N GLU A 566 -44.19 41.20 -13.18
CA GLU A 566 -45.44 40.50 -13.47
C GLU A 566 -45.17 39.01 -13.71
N TRP A 567 -45.93 38.13 -13.06
CA TRP A 567 -45.94 36.71 -13.41
C TRP A 567 -46.46 36.56 -14.85
N GLU A 568 -45.65 35.99 -15.74
CA GLU A 568 -46.01 35.63 -17.10
C GLU A 568 -45.89 34.11 -17.28
N ALA A 569 -46.90 33.51 -17.93
CA ALA A 569 -46.89 32.07 -18.21
C ALA A 569 -45.96 31.75 -19.40
N GLU A 570 -45.15 30.70 -19.28
CA GLU A 570 -44.28 30.20 -20.35
C GLU A 570 -45.09 29.60 -21.52
N ILE A 571 -46.29 29.13 -21.23
CA ILE A 571 -47.17 28.48 -22.19
C ILE A 571 -48.62 28.85 -21.92
N GLU A 572 -49.38 29.09 -22.98
CA GLU A 572 -50.83 29.29 -22.88
C GLU A 572 -51.52 28.03 -22.34
N PRO A 573 -52.58 28.15 -21.51
CA PRO A 573 -53.29 27.00 -20.96
C PRO A 573 -53.73 25.98 -22.02
N ASN A 574 -54.14 26.47 -23.19
CA ASN A 574 -54.58 25.65 -24.31
C ASN A 574 -53.44 24.86 -24.98
N ALA A 575 -52.20 25.33 -24.90
CA ALA A 575 -51.03 24.69 -25.49
C ALA A 575 -50.29 23.76 -24.52
N ALA A 576 -50.51 23.88 -23.20
CA ALA A 576 -49.84 23.07 -22.18
C ALA A 576 -50.17 21.56 -22.29
N PRO A 577 -49.20 20.65 -22.11
CA PRO A 577 -49.45 19.20 -22.16
C PRO A 577 -50.34 18.77 -21.00
N ILE A 578 -51.21 17.77 -21.22
CA ILE A 578 -52.07 17.20 -20.17
C ILE A 578 -51.29 16.06 -19.49
N ASP A 579 -50.83 16.29 -18.26
CA ASP A 579 -50.16 15.30 -17.41
C ASP A 579 -50.82 15.28 -16.02
N TYR A 580 -51.43 14.14 -15.65
CA TYR A 580 -52.14 13.99 -14.38
C TYR A 580 -51.93 12.62 -13.73
N GLU A 581 -51.85 12.61 -12.40
CA GLU A 581 -51.89 11.42 -11.56
C GLU A 581 -53.18 11.39 -10.74
N GLU A 582 -53.92 10.28 -10.81
CA GLU A 582 -55.05 10.01 -9.92
C GLU A 582 -54.57 9.18 -8.73
N THR A 583 -54.63 9.74 -7.52
CA THR A 583 -54.13 9.08 -6.31
C THR A 583 -55.26 8.83 -5.29
N ASN A 584 -55.38 7.58 -4.83
CA ASN A 584 -56.38 7.15 -3.83
C ASN A 584 -55.82 7.11 -2.38
N GLN A 585 -54.61 7.62 -2.14
CA GLN A 585 -53.85 7.37 -0.90
C GLN A 585 -54.06 8.43 0.23
N SER A 586 -53.50 8.12 1.40
CA SER A 586 -53.96 8.44 2.75
C SER A 586 -53.81 9.90 3.21
N ILE A 587 -54.88 10.45 3.80
CA ILE A 587 -54.87 11.69 4.57
C ILE A 587 -54.16 11.43 5.91
N SER A 588 -53.04 12.08 6.19
CA SER A 588 -52.36 11.98 7.49
C SER A 588 -52.59 13.27 8.30
N LYS A 589 -53.00 13.11 9.57
CA LYS A 589 -52.99 14.19 10.57
C LYS A 589 -51.62 14.18 11.25
N SER A 590 -50.91 15.30 11.26
CA SER A 590 -49.67 15.45 12.02
C SER A 590 -49.98 15.64 13.52
N ASN A 591 -50.11 14.53 14.24
CA ASN A 591 -50.13 14.50 15.71
C ASN A 591 -49.09 13.49 16.22
N LYS A 592 -47.80 13.88 16.24
CA LYS A 592 -46.80 13.52 17.26
C LYS A 592 -45.41 14.06 16.88
N LYS A 593 -44.83 14.81 17.82
CA LYS A 593 -43.41 15.22 17.85
C LYS A 593 -42.54 14.00 18.13
N THR A 594 -41.79 13.51 17.14
CA THR A 594 -40.52 12.79 17.38
C THR A 594 -39.59 12.95 16.18
N SER A 595 -38.44 13.58 16.46
CA SER A 595 -37.19 13.77 15.69
C SER A 595 -37.20 13.56 14.17
N PHE A 596 -37.65 14.58 13.44
CA PHE A 596 -37.27 14.89 12.05
C PHE A 596 -36.79 16.36 11.94
N ALA A 597 -36.32 16.92 13.06
CA ALA A 597 -36.24 18.37 13.29
C ALA A 597 -35.07 19.09 12.60
N GLU A 598 -34.05 18.37 12.11
CA GLU A 598 -32.86 19.02 11.53
C GLU A 598 -32.93 19.16 10.00
N ILE A 599 -33.78 18.38 9.31
CA ILE A 599 -33.93 18.45 7.84
C ILE A 599 -35.12 19.34 7.44
N SER A 600 -36.19 19.41 8.26
CA SER A 600 -37.37 20.24 7.96
C SER A 600 -37.17 21.73 8.30
N GLY A 601 -36.27 22.06 9.22
CA GLY A 601 -35.97 23.46 9.59
C GLY A 601 -35.34 24.24 8.43
N ILE A 602 -34.49 23.57 7.65
CA ILE A 602 -33.71 24.15 6.55
C ILE A 602 -34.61 24.40 5.32
N SER A 603 -35.50 23.46 4.98
CA SER A 603 -36.48 23.65 3.89
C SER A 603 -37.51 24.74 4.21
N ASN A 604 -37.92 24.86 5.48
CA ASN A 604 -38.91 25.85 5.89
C ASN A 604 -38.31 27.27 6.04
N GLN A 605 -37.04 27.40 6.45
CA GLN A 605 -36.37 28.71 6.45
C GLN A 605 -36.08 29.22 5.03
N ILE A 606 -35.69 28.33 4.10
CA ILE A 606 -35.52 28.69 2.68
C ILE A 606 -36.87 28.99 2.02
N GLY A 607 -37.92 28.23 2.36
CA GLY A 607 -39.29 28.48 1.92
C GLY A 607 -39.87 29.80 2.45
N SER A 608 -39.57 30.18 3.70
CA SER A 608 -40.02 31.47 4.25
C SER A 608 -39.24 32.68 3.70
N LEU A 609 -38.06 32.45 3.12
CA LEU A 609 -37.26 33.48 2.44
C LEU A 609 -37.66 33.69 0.96
N LEU A 610 -38.56 32.86 0.42
CA LEU A 610 -39.14 33.03 -0.91
C LEU A 610 -40.45 33.82 -0.79
N GLN A 611 -40.34 35.13 -1.03
CA GLN A 611 -41.39 36.09 -1.46
C GLN A 611 -42.83 35.85 -0.99
N SER A 612 -43.38 36.83 -0.26
CA SER A 612 -44.81 37.10 -0.27
C SER A 612 -45.28 37.32 -1.70
N ILE A 613 -45.89 36.30 -2.32
CA ILE A 613 -46.55 36.43 -3.61
C ILE A 613 -47.64 37.49 -3.48
N THR A 614 -47.63 38.51 -4.34
CA THR A 614 -48.65 39.57 -4.33
C THR A 614 -50.04 38.97 -4.61
N PRO A 615 -51.13 39.58 -4.11
CA PRO A 615 -52.49 39.14 -4.43
C PRO A 615 -52.76 39.06 -5.94
N GLU A 616 -52.16 39.96 -6.71
CA GLU A 616 -52.29 40.05 -8.16
C GLU A 616 -51.61 38.88 -8.90
N THR A 617 -50.41 38.48 -8.49
CA THR A 617 -49.75 37.28 -9.01
C THR A 617 -50.52 36.00 -8.67
N LYS A 618 -51.08 35.89 -7.46
CA LYS A 618 -51.96 34.77 -7.09
C LYS A 618 -53.20 34.70 -8.00
N SER A 619 -53.76 35.85 -8.34
CA SER A 619 -54.89 35.96 -9.27
C SER A 619 -54.53 35.48 -10.67
N LYS A 620 -53.39 35.93 -11.25
CA LYS A 620 -52.94 35.49 -12.59
C LYS A 620 -52.67 33.97 -12.65
N ILE A 621 -52.04 33.39 -11.62
CA ILE A 621 -51.82 31.94 -11.50
C ILE A 621 -53.14 31.18 -11.42
N ALA A 622 -54.11 31.68 -10.65
CA ALA A 622 -55.44 31.08 -10.52
C ALA A 622 -56.17 31.09 -11.87
N ILE A 623 -56.19 32.24 -12.58
CA ILE A 623 -56.82 32.39 -13.90
C ILE A 623 -56.24 31.41 -14.92
N TRP A 624 -54.90 31.30 -14.98
CA TRP A 624 -54.25 30.36 -15.89
C TRP A 624 -54.60 28.91 -15.56
N SER A 625 -54.60 28.57 -14.26
CA SER A 625 -54.92 27.22 -13.79
C SER A 625 -56.37 26.85 -14.05
N GLU A 626 -57.31 27.77 -13.88
CA GLU A 626 -58.72 27.59 -14.23
C GLU A 626 -58.88 27.26 -15.72
N ALA A 627 -58.24 28.03 -16.59
CA ALA A 627 -58.28 27.79 -18.03
C ALA A 627 -57.64 26.44 -18.42
N TYR A 628 -56.55 26.07 -17.76
CA TYR A 628 -55.88 24.79 -17.98
C TYR A 628 -56.73 23.60 -17.48
N ILE A 629 -57.35 23.71 -16.30
CA ILE A 629 -58.25 22.68 -15.78
C ILE A 629 -59.52 22.57 -16.64
N PHE A 630 -60.05 23.66 -17.17
CA PHE A 630 -61.17 23.62 -18.11
C PHE A 630 -60.83 22.81 -19.37
N LYS A 631 -59.63 23.00 -19.92
CA LYS A 631 -59.11 22.14 -21.02
C LYS A 631 -59.04 20.67 -20.59
N VAL A 632 -58.51 20.39 -19.41
CA VAL A 632 -58.36 19.02 -18.89
C VAL A 632 -59.73 18.35 -18.75
N LEU A 633 -60.71 19.04 -18.17
CA LEU A 633 -62.08 18.54 -18.04
C LEU A 633 -62.74 18.27 -19.40
N LYS A 634 -62.55 19.14 -20.40
CA LYS A 634 -63.01 18.86 -21.77
C LYS A 634 -62.37 17.60 -22.35
N SER A 635 -61.07 17.40 -22.09
CA SER A 635 -60.37 16.18 -22.53
C SER A 635 -60.85 14.93 -21.79
N GLU A 636 -61.23 15.01 -20.51
CA GLU A 636 -61.71 13.87 -19.72
C GLU A 636 -63.04 13.30 -20.25
N TYR A 637 -63.96 14.17 -20.69
CA TYR A 637 -65.29 13.77 -21.13
C TYR A 637 -65.43 13.70 -22.67
N GLY A 638 -64.39 14.07 -23.41
CA GLY A 638 -64.40 14.08 -24.88
C GLY A 638 -65.47 15.01 -25.46
N ASN A 639 -66.01 14.67 -26.63
CA ASN A 639 -67.08 15.41 -27.31
C ASN A 639 -68.50 14.92 -26.91
N ASP A 640 -68.70 14.45 -25.67
CA ASP A 640 -70.02 14.04 -25.19
C ASP A 640 -70.95 15.27 -25.08
N GLU A 641 -71.86 15.45 -26.04
CA GLU A 641 -72.81 16.58 -26.09
C GLU A 641 -73.77 16.61 -24.88
N SER A 642 -73.87 15.51 -24.12
CA SER A 642 -74.65 15.47 -22.88
C SER A 642 -73.95 16.12 -21.69
N ILE A 643 -72.67 16.50 -21.83
CA ILE A 643 -71.83 17.08 -20.78
C ILE A 643 -71.75 18.61 -20.89
N ILE A 644 -72.06 19.29 -19.80
CA ILE A 644 -71.94 20.75 -19.67
C ILE A 644 -70.99 21.08 -18.50
N ILE A 645 -69.87 21.75 -18.77
CA ILE A 645 -68.96 22.26 -17.74
C ILE A 645 -69.32 23.73 -17.47
N LYS A 646 -69.86 24.02 -16.27
CA LYS A 646 -70.22 25.37 -15.83
C LYS A 646 -69.20 25.90 -14.82
N LYS A 647 -68.62 27.07 -15.09
CA LYS A 647 -67.86 27.81 -14.08
C LYS A 647 -68.80 28.23 -12.95
N GLN A 648 -68.35 28.06 -11.70
CA GLN A 648 -69.11 28.48 -10.52
C GLN A 648 -68.56 29.82 -10.02
N ASN A 649 -69.46 30.66 -9.51
CA ASN A 649 -69.11 31.95 -8.90
C ASN A 649 -69.14 31.90 -7.36
N SER A 650 -69.32 30.71 -6.78
CA SER A 650 -69.34 30.48 -5.34
C SER A 650 -67.92 30.40 -4.78
N GLU A 651 -67.65 31.06 -3.65
CA GLU A 651 -66.34 31.00 -3.00
C GLU A 651 -65.94 29.55 -2.68
N GLY A 652 -64.81 29.11 -3.23
CA GLY A 652 -64.24 27.79 -2.97
C GLY A 652 -64.59 26.69 -3.96
N LEU A 653 -65.38 26.97 -5.01
CA LEU A 653 -65.71 26.03 -6.09
C LEU A 653 -65.49 26.69 -7.46
N ASP A 654 -64.74 26.02 -8.32
CA ASP A 654 -64.34 26.58 -9.62
C ASP A 654 -65.24 26.08 -10.75
N PHE A 655 -65.55 24.78 -10.78
CA PHE A 655 -66.37 24.18 -11.84
C PHE A 655 -67.41 23.17 -11.32
N ALA A 656 -68.53 23.07 -12.03
CA ALA A 656 -69.48 21.97 -11.94
C ALA A 656 -69.65 21.32 -13.33
N VAL A 657 -69.53 20.00 -13.38
CA VAL A 657 -69.79 19.19 -14.58
C VAL A 657 -71.18 18.57 -14.45
N LEU A 658 -72.01 18.80 -15.45
CA LEU A 658 -73.36 18.27 -15.55
C LEU A 658 -73.44 17.24 -16.67
N LYS A 659 -74.12 16.13 -16.44
CA LYS A 659 -74.54 15.17 -17.45
C LYS A 659 -76.06 15.11 -17.49
N ASN A 660 -76.68 15.34 -18.64
CA ASN A 660 -78.16 15.39 -18.77
C ASN A 660 -78.83 16.33 -17.76
N ASN A 661 -78.28 17.53 -17.56
CA ASN A 661 -78.70 18.53 -16.56
C ASN A 661 -78.57 18.11 -15.08
N GLU A 662 -77.99 16.94 -14.78
CA GLU A 662 -77.65 16.53 -13.41
C GLU A 662 -76.17 16.72 -13.13
N ILE A 663 -75.83 17.23 -11.94
CA ILE A 663 -74.44 17.47 -11.57
C ILE A 663 -73.76 16.14 -11.23
N VAL A 664 -72.66 15.85 -11.93
CA VAL A 664 -71.88 14.61 -11.77
C VAL A 664 -70.49 14.83 -11.17
N LYS A 665 -69.96 16.05 -11.20
CA LYS A 665 -68.65 16.39 -10.60
C LYS A 665 -68.59 17.87 -10.20
N TYR A 666 -68.13 18.16 -8.99
CA TYR A 666 -67.69 19.49 -8.57
C TYR A 666 -66.16 19.52 -8.48
N VAL A 667 -65.54 20.61 -8.91
CA VAL A 667 -64.09 20.76 -8.95
C VAL A 667 -63.67 22.05 -8.25
N SER A 668 -62.74 21.91 -7.29
CA SER A 668 -62.00 23.01 -6.69
C SER A 668 -60.52 22.90 -7.06
N ILE A 669 -59.90 24.02 -7.40
CA ILE A 669 -58.54 24.12 -7.89
C ILE A 669 -57.63 24.69 -6.80
N VAL A 670 -56.46 24.09 -6.65
CA VAL A 670 -55.41 24.61 -5.77
C VAL A 670 -54.11 24.67 -6.56
N SER A 671 -53.59 25.87 -6.77
CA SER A 671 -52.48 26.09 -7.70
C SER A 671 -51.23 26.64 -7.05
N LYS A 672 -50.08 26.18 -7.55
CA LYS A 672 -48.74 26.68 -7.21
C LYS A 672 -47.91 26.90 -8.48
N ALA A 673 -47.19 28.02 -8.52
CA ALA A 673 -46.27 28.34 -9.61
C ALA A 673 -45.01 27.45 -9.63
N LEU A 674 -44.65 26.88 -8.48
CA LEU A 674 -43.47 26.02 -8.30
C LEU A 674 -43.87 24.63 -7.86
N PHE A 675 -42.97 23.67 -8.09
CA PHE A 675 -43.15 22.31 -7.62
C PHE A 675 -43.12 22.25 -6.10
N GLU A 676 -44.30 22.08 -5.51
CA GLU A 676 -44.47 21.75 -4.10
C GLU A 676 -45.22 20.41 -4.00
N ARG A 677 -44.77 19.57 -3.05
CA ARG A 677 -45.47 18.33 -2.70
C ARG A 677 -46.58 18.55 -1.69
N GLU A 678 -46.77 19.77 -1.18
CA GLU A 678 -47.76 20.09 -0.15
C GLU A 678 -48.74 21.15 -0.67
N PHE A 679 -50.02 20.81 -0.74
CA PHE A 679 -51.09 21.71 -1.16
C PHE A 679 -51.95 22.10 0.04
N LYS A 680 -52.15 23.40 0.23
CA LYS A 680 -52.99 23.93 1.28
C LYS A 680 -54.39 24.23 0.73
N ILE A 681 -55.38 23.48 1.19
CA ILE A 681 -56.79 23.73 0.87
C ILE A 681 -57.34 24.74 1.87
N SER A 682 -58.00 25.78 1.36
CA SER A 682 -58.55 26.83 2.21
C SER A 682 -59.76 26.32 3.00
N LYS A 683 -60.01 26.93 4.15
CA LYS A 683 -61.19 26.62 4.97
C LYS A 683 -62.50 26.79 4.18
N GLN A 684 -62.60 27.85 3.35
CA GLN A 684 -63.76 28.10 2.49
C GLN A 684 -63.99 26.98 1.47
N GLN A 685 -62.93 26.48 0.81
CA GLN A 685 -63.02 25.35 -0.13
C GLN A 685 -63.52 24.07 0.56
N ILE A 686 -63.13 23.85 1.82
CA ILE A 686 -63.59 22.71 2.62
C ILE A 686 -65.05 22.88 3.03
N GLU A 687 -65.44 24.06 3.53
CA GLU A 687 -66.82 24.35 3.95
C GLU A 687 -67.81 24.20 2.79
N ALA A 688 -67.47 24.75 1.61
CA ALA A 688 -68.27 24.59 0.40
C ALA A 688 -68.41 23.10 0.00
N ALA A 689 -67.31 22.34 -0.01
CA ALA A 689 -67.33 20.92 -0.34
C ALA A 689 -68.19 20.10 0.66
N VAL A 690 -68.16 20.43 1.95
CA VAL A 690 -68.98 19.79 2.99
C VAL A 690 -70.47 20.09 2.80
N GLU A 691 -70.83 21.34 2.51
CA GLU A 691 -72.21 21.75 2.27
C GLU A 691 -72.83 20.94 1.11
N PHE A 692 -72.10 20.80 -0.01
CA PHE A 692 -72.57 20.02 -1.15
C PHE A 692 -72.70 18.52 -0.85
N PHE A 693 -71.74 17.94 -0.12
CA PHE A 693 -71.82 16.54 0.30
C PHE A 693 -73.08 16.30 1.16
N GLN A 694 -73.40 17.20 2.08
CA GLN A 694 -74.60 17.12 2.92
C GLN A 694 -75.89 17.27 2.11
N MET A 695 -75.92 18.17 1.12
CA MET A 695 -77.10 18.39 0.27
C MET A 695 -77.41 17.21 -0.65
N LYS A 696 -76.38 16.57 -1.26
CA LYS A 696 -76.56 15.49 -2.24
C LYS A 696 -76.47 14.09 -1.65
N LYS A 697 -75.97 13.95 -0.41
CA LYS A 697 -75.66 12.67 0.24
C LYS A 697 -74.76 11.75 -0.61
N GLN A 698 -73.92 12.33 -1.45
CA GLN A 698 -73.01 11.63 -2.35
C GLN A 698 -71.71 12.44 -2.54
N GLU A 699 -70.57 11.78 -2.60
CA GLU A 699 -69.28 12.41 -2.88
C GLU A 699 -69.13 12.67 -4.39
N LEU A 700 -69.41 13.92 -4.78
CA LEU A 700 -69.22 14.40 -6.15
C LEU A 700 -68.06 15.41 -6.24
N HIS A 701 -67.38 15.71 -5.14
CA HIS A 701 -66.36 16.76 -5.05
C HIS A 701 -64.95 16.25 -5.34
N TRP A 702 -64.20 17.04 -6.11
CA TRP A 702 -62.81 16.77 -6.49
C TRP A 702 -61.92 17.99 -6.27
N PHE A 703 -60.72 17.76 -5.75
CA PHE A 703 -59.66 18.77 -5.69
C PHE A 703 -58.64 18.49 -6.78
N TYR A 704 -58.40 19.49 -7.63
CA TYR A 704 -57.38 19.46 -8.68
C TYR A 704 -56.22 20.35 -8.23
N CYS A 705 -55.14 19.72 -7.78
CA CYS A 705 -53.95 20.40 -7.32
C CYS A 705 -52.96 20.57 -8.47
N VAL A 706 -52.77 21.81 -8.93
CA VAL A 706 -51.92 22.17 -10.07
C VAL A 706 -50.54 22.61 -9.58
N SER A 707 -49.51 21.87 -9.98
CA SER A 707 -48.10 22.14 -9.71
C SER A 707 -47.40 22.65 -10.96
N ASN A 708 -46.41 23.55 -10.82
CA ASN A 708 -45.72 24.20 -11.93
C ASN A 708 -46.67 24.91 -12.92
N ALA A 709 -47.69 25.61 -12.40
CA ALA A 709 -48.66 26.35 -13.21
C ALA A 709 -47.96 27.36 -14.14
N GLY A 710 -48.37 27.41 -15.41
CA GLY A 710 -47.77 28.29 -16.42
C GLY A 710 -46.60 27.68 -17.20
N THR A 711 -46.21 26.43 -16.96
CA THR A 711 -45.01 25.82 -17.58
C THR A 711 -45.32 24.60 -18.44
N THR A 712 -44.35 24.18 -19.26
CA THR A 712 -44.41 22.92 -20.02
C THR A 712 -44.36 21.66 -19.14
N ASN A 713 -43.97 21.79 -17.87
CA ASN A 713 -43.89 20.70 -16.88
C ASN A 713 -45.03 20.77 -15.85
N VAL A 714 -46.16 21.39 -16.21
CA VAL A 714 -47.35 21.44 -15.36
C VAL A 714 -47.82 20.03 -15.01
N ARG A 715 -48.19 19.82 -13.75
CA ARG A 715 -48.73 18.54 -13.26
C ARG A 715 -50.01 18.74 -12.48
N ILE A 716 -50.92 17.78 -12.60
CA ILE A 716 -52.19 17.78 -11.87
C ILE A 716 -52.25 16.55 -10.96
N PHE A 717 -52.55 16.79 -9.69
CA PHE A 717 -52.89 15.75 -8.73
C PHE A 717 -54.38 15.85 -8.41
N LYS A 718 -55.14 14.78 -8.71
CA LYS A 718 -56.59 14.75 -8.52
C LYS A 718 -56.94 13.98 -7.26
N PHE A 719 -57.72 14.59 -6.37
CA PHE A 719 -58.17 13.97 -5.13
C PHE A 719 -59.69 13.98 -5.02
N ASN A 720 -60.27 12.84 -4.64
CA ASN A 720 -61.69 12.68 -4.31
C ASN A 720 -61.86 12.03 -2.92
N LYS A 721 -63.11 11.91 -2.43
CA LYS A 721 -63.45 11.26 -1.15
C LYS A 721 -62.78 11.88 0.08
N ILE A 722 -62.28 13.10 -0.05
CA ILE A 722 -61.67 13.83 1.08
C ILE A 722 -62.76 14.16 2.10
N ILE A 723 -63.96 14.55 1.66
CA ILE A 723 -65.05 14.97 2.54
C ILE A 723 -65.67 13.78 3.26
N GLU A 724 -65.97 12.70 2.55
CA GLU A 724 -66.42 11.44 3.15
C GLU A 724 -65.46 10.96 4.25
N ARG A 725 -64.14 11.03 4.00
CA ARG A 725 -63.10 10.67 4.99
C ARG A 725 -63.01 11.65 6.15
N LEU A 726 -63.24 12.95 5.94
CA LEU A 726 -63.24 13.97 6.99
C LEU A 726 -64.42 13.81 7.96
N LEU A 727 -65.61 13.57 7.41
CA LEU A 727 -66.85 13.42 8.17
C LEU A 727 -66.87 12.09 8.96
N ASN A 728 -66.42 10.98 8.36
CA ASN A 728 -66.37 9.67 9.02
C ASN A 728 -65.38 9.62 10.20
N ASN A 729 -64.36 10.48 10.21
CA ASN A 729 -63.31 10.50 11.24
C ASN A 729 -63.46 11.65 12.26
N SER A 730 -64.59 12.36 12.27
CA SER A 730 -64.85 13.51 13.17
C SER A 730 -63.71 14.55 13.16
N LEU A 731 -63.16 14.84 11.98
CA LEU A 731 -62.01 15.72 11.83
C LEU A 731 -62.43 17.19 11.80
N ASN A 732 -61.76 18.04 12.59
CA ASN A 732 -62.05 19.47 12.72
C ASN A 732 -61.82 20.22 11.37
N LEU A 733 -62.75 21.10 10.98
CA LEU A 733 -62.84 21.80 9.69
C LEU A 733 -61.85 23.00 9.56
N GLY A 734 -60.58 22.78 9.91
CA GLY A 734 -59.49 23.75 9.72
C GLY A 734 -58.89 23.71 8.31
N GLU A 735 -57.80 24.44 8.10
CA GLU A 735 -57.02 24.36 6.85
C GLU A 735 -56.43 22.96 6.68
N LEU A 736 -56.73 22.31 5.55
CA LEU A 736 -56.25 20.97 5.24
C LEU A 736 -54.99 21.04 4.38
N ARG A 737 -54.00 20.21 4.69
CA ARG A 737 -52.80 20.08 3.86
C ARG A 737 -52.74 18.69 3.25
N ILE A 738 -52.60 18.64 1.94
CA ILE A 738 -52.43 17.40 1.17
C ILE A 738 -50.97 17.30 0.78
N THR A 739 -50.31 16.20 1.17
CA THR A 739 -48.97 15.87 0.72
C THR A 739 -49.04 14.79 -0.36
N VAL A 740 -48.37 15.02 -1.50
CA VAL A 740 -48.36 14.13 -2.67
C VAL A 740 -47.02 13.43 -2.84
#